data_AF-A0A7D5V4M8-F1
#
_entry.id   AF-A0A7D5V4M8-F1
#
_cell.length_a   1.000
_cell.length_b   1.000
_cell.length_c   1.000
_cell.angle_alpha   90.00
_cell.angle_beta   90.00
_cell.angle_gamma   90.00
#
_symmetry.space_group_name_H-M   'P 1'
#
loop_
_entity.id
_entity.type
_entity.pdbx_description
1 polymer ?
#
loop_
_entity_poly.entity_id
_entity_poly.type
_entity_poly.pdbx_seq_one_letter_code
_entity_poly.pdbx_strand_id
1 'polypeptide(L)'
;MSVHNRLKHLTRKDVEALQPLPSKGSAIPNNRYVIKHEAEDRVIAKNANIHTKTWFKSQPLSTQTIRRIRGVKLFAESRDQGFVSNIAKGNWSWFELAILENESSTNPRKTHTGIELVSVSHKNKLASKEYTWLHGETFDKTRDILKWLEEGNVIAVRLCARFLEWATYARHGHLVIDVGNDEDAVPITPIDWHPAKEIPLRRNVHEWFAEAQEPQASKDAKLELSLFIPAMAKFQRLGLEDQLSYFRIAGIHGSPPNVSWNMGREPIPYDSPDMEEQKDKGQGGNYCPHNKFVFPTWHRAYLMLFEWRVSDLMMEEAKTRSDDLDGWVSAAKRWRLPYWDWARQPSLPGLVSNEKISILDTDGTMKEVANPMYRFQMPGGRRMGDPHYGDYRIDGNGAGPWDLCIGTSRHAVSYYDNNWRQGHSDANKVASALQGPRLLQNTVTIKDGIFRLLTHRYSTQYEHFASTKHEPEDEVEAKGYLSLESIHNSVHDYIGGSDLVRGCGHMSSVPVAAFDPVFWLHHCNVDRLLYLWQTINPGSWFDASSQLNRTGTSMRVRHDDDALTDLVPFRRSTHDFFDSNGVRVAGRLGYTYDDVKHITDGEGQVVPERRNKYINSLYGPAQPNFRFPNQKDVDPIINVVYNRYAFGGLSYALHFFLGPLERNVPYHQQRHLVGSVHTFSAPLTNYQGSTGCSNCREQASDGILSRAQIPLTRSVPVEHRGTHEEAMDHFREKLQWVVVLNTGAKVPSDAVKDLCVTLLLGANQLEGGLEGVPRFGEYEAKEFDWDSAEL
;
A
#
# COMPACT_ATOMS: atom_id res chain seq x y z
N MET A 1 16.97 -9.44 23.98
CA MET A 1 17.63 -8.85 25.18
C MET A 1 16.60 -8.01 25.92
N SER A 2 16.43 -8.20 27.23
CA SER A 2 15.56 -7.33 28.06
C SER A 2 16.03 -5.89 27.92
N VAL A 3 15.15 -5.02 27.42
CA VAL A 3 15.37 -3.57 27.34
C VAL A 3 15.61 -3.09 28.77
N HIS A 4 16.87 -2.81 29.09
CA HIS A 4 17.27 -2.27 30.38
C HIS A 4 16.40 -1.06 30.73
N ASN A 5 15.92 -1.02 31.98
CA ASN A 5 15.11 0.03 32.62
C ASN A 5 15.61 1.45 32.25
N ARG A 6 15.08 2.01 31.15
CA ARG A 6 15.61 3.21 30.45
C ARG A 6 15.57 4.47 31.30
N LEU A 7 14.72 4.52 32.32
CA LEU A 7 14.56 5.66 33.22
C LEU A 7 15.14 5.40 34.63
N LYS A 8 15.95 4.33 34.80
CA LYS A 8 16.57 3.99 36.09
C LYS A 8 17.64 4.99 36.52
N HIS A 9 18.37 5.58 35.56
CA HIS A 9 19.53 6.44 35.83
C HIS A 9 19.18 7.91 36.11
N LEU A 10 17.91 8.31 35.96
CA LEU A 10 17.49 9.70 36.14
C LEU A 10 17.59 10.13 37.61
N THR A 11 18.38 11.17 37.87
CA THR A 11 18.45 11.83 39.17
C THR A 11 17.32 12.86 39.34
N ARG A 12 17.08 13.34 40.57
CA ARG A 12 16.11 14.42 40.82
C ARG A 12 16.39 15.65 39.96
N LYS A 13 17.66 16.07 39.86
CA LYS A 13 18.08 17.22 39.06
C LYS A 13 17.76 17.01 37.57
N ASP A 14 17.98 15.81 37.05
CA ASP A 14 17.67 15.50 35.65
C ASP A 14 16.16 15.59 35.38
N VAL A 15 15.35 15.02 36.28
CA VAL A 15 13.87 15.03 36.16
C VAL A 15 13.30 16.45 36.25
N GLU A 16 13.81 17.27 37.17
CA GLU A 16 13.39 18.66 37.33
C GLU A 16 13.76 19.52 36.11
N ALA A 17 14.84 19.17 35.39
CA ALA A 17 15.29 19.86 34.19
C ALA A 17 14.56 19.42 32.89
N LEU A 18 13.77 18.34 32.92
CA LEU A 18 13.03 17.88 31.74
C LEU A 18 11.98 18.90 31.29
N GLN A 19 11.77 18.94 29.97
CA GLN A 19 10.77 19.81 29.36
C GLN A 19 9.35 19.26 29.57
N PRO A 20 8.33 20.13 29.68
CA PRO A 20 6.94 19.71 29.71
C PRO A 20 6.56 18.89 28.48
N LEU A 21 5.64 17.93 28.64
CA LEU A 21 5.04 17.24 27.50
C LEU A 21 4.36 18.29 26.59
N PRO A 22 4.67 18.34 25.27
CA PRO A 22 4.08 19.31 24.36
C PRO A 22 2.56 19.21 24.35
N SER A 23 1.88 20.34 24.13
CA SER A 23 0.40 20.41 24.15
C SER A 23 -0.26 19.47 23.14
N LYS A 24 -1.49 19.05 23.46
CA LYS A 24 -2.34 18.23 22.59
C LYS A 24 -2.39 18.79 21.17
N GLY A 25 -2.06 17.96 20.19
CA GLY A 25 -2.08 18.29 18.76
C GLY A 25 -0.76 18.82 18.18
N SER A 26 0.26 19.06 19.01
CA SER A 26 1.61 19.39 18.54
C SER A 26 2.42 18.11 18.26
N ALA A 27 3.32 18.15 17.27
CA ALA A 27 4.30 17.09 17.09
C ALA A 27 5.18 16.98 18.35
N ILE A 28 5.39 15.75 18.84
CA ILE A 28 6.21 15.48 20.02
C ILE A 28 7.56 14.93 19.55
N PRO A 29 8.68 15.66 19.59
CA PRO A 29 9.99 15.12 19.20
C PRO A 29 10.42 13.91 20.04
N ASN A 30 11.38 13.12 19.55
CA ASN A 30 11.98 12.03 20.33
C ASN A 30 12.74 12.61 21.52
N ASN A 31 12.19 12.47 22.72
CA ASN A 31 12.80 12.98 23.94
C ASN A 31 12.11 12.41 25.19
N ARG A 32 12.62 12.79 26.35
CA ARG A 32 11.96 12.61 27.64
C ARG A 32 11.22 13.88 28.01
N TYR A 33 9.96 13.71 28.37
CA TYR A 33 9.10 14.77 28.81
C TYR A 33 8.63 14.53 30.24
N VAL A 34 8.19 15.58 30.90
CA VAL A 34 7.65 15.48 32.26
C VAL A 34 6.31 16.19 32.38
N ILE A 35 5.37 15.58 33.08
CA ILE A 35 4.17 16.23 33.57
C ILE A 35 4.42 16.54 35.04
N LYS A 36 4.48 17.84 35.37
CA LYS A 36 4.76 18.33 36.72
C LYS A 36 3.47 18.69 37.44
N HIS A 37 3.43 18.44 38.73
CA HIS A 37 2.36 18.89 39.61
C HIS A 37 2.94 19.32 40.95
N GLU A 38 2.83 20.60 41.28
CA GLU A 38 3.52 21.17 42.44
C GLU A 38 2.63 21.28 43.69
N ALA A 39 1.32 21.23 43.54
CA ALA A 39 0.40 21.39 44.67
C ALA A 39 0.45 20.19 45.62
N GLU A 40 0.44 20.50 46.93
CA GLU A 40 0.34 19.50 47.99
C GLU A 40 -1.07 18.89 48.02
N ASP A 41 -1.13 17.57 48.13
CA ASP A 41 -2.38 16.85 48.28
C ASP A 41 -2.22 15.63 49.21
N ARG A 42 -3.35 15.09 49.68
CA ARG A 42 -3.38 13.94 50.57
C ARG A 42 -4.60 13.06 50.39
N VAL A 43 -4.43 11.79 50.75
CA VAL A 43 -5.52 10.86 51.01
C VAL A 43 -5.33 10.24 52.39
N ILE A 44 -6.41 10.12 53.15
CA ILE A 44 -6.42 9.48 54.47
C ILE A 44 -7.49 8.40 54.45
N ALA A 45 -7.11 7.18 54.77
CA ALA A 45 -8.03 6.06 54.84
C ALA A 45 -8.86 6.10 56.13
N LYS A 46 -10.18 5.98 55.96
CA LYS A 46 -11.16 6.07 57.06
C LYS A 46 -11.61 4.70 57.59
N ASN A 47 -11.19 3.62 56.95
CA ASN A 47 -11.59 2.25 57.27
C ASN A 47 -10.62 1.25 56.62
N ALA A 48 -10.93 -0.05 56.69
CA ALA A 48 -10.11 -1.12 56.14
C ALA A 48 -10.07 -1.20 54.59
N ASN A 49 -10.86 -0.37 53.90
CA ASN A 49 -10.90 -0.33 52.44
C ASN A 49 -9.81 0.58 51.89
N ILE A 50 -9.52 0.44 50.60
CA ILE A 50 -8.59 1.33 49.89
C ILE A 50 -9.31 2.64 49.62
N HIS A 51 -8.69 3.75 50.02
CA HIS A 51 -9.10 5.11 49.69
C HIS A 51 -8.11 5.67 48.68
N THR A 52 -8.63 6.24 47.60
CA THR A 52 -7.81 6.78 46.51
C THR A 52 -8.22 8.19 46.15
N LYS A 53 -7.25 9.02 45.74
CA LYS A 53 -7.51 10.34 45.16
C LYS A 53 -6.63 10.54 43.93
N THR A 54 -7.21 10.94 42.80
CA THR A 54 -6.41 11.35 41.63
C THR A 54 -5.73 12.67 41.94
N TRP A 55 -4.40 12.68 41.87
CA TRP A 55 -3.57 13.85 42.19
C TRP A 55 -3.38 14.73 40.95
N PHE A 56 -2.92 14.14 39.84
CA PHE A 56 -2.80 14.81 38.55
C PHE A 56 -2.87 13.81 37.39
N LYS A 57 -3.00 14.32 36.17
CA LYS A 57 -3.17 13.53 34.94
C LYS A 57 -2.32 14.08 33.81
N SER A 58 -2.01 13.24 32.83
CA SER A 58 -1.57 13.68 31.51
C SER A 58 -2.70 14.37 30.75
N GLN A 59 -2.34 15.12 29.71
CA GLN A 59 -3.29 15.44 28.64
C GLN A 59 -3.73 14.15 27.90
N PRO A 60 -4.86 14.18 27.16
CA PRO A 60 -5.26 13.10 26.26
C PRO A 60 -4.14 12.74 25.27
N LEU A 61 -3.78 11.46 25.21
CA LEU A 61 -2.71 10.98 24.34
C LEU A 61 -3.25 10.61 22.96
N SER A 62 -2.54 11.02 21.89
CA SER A 62 -2.85 10.60 20.52
C SER A 62 -2.32 9.20 20.21
N THR A 63 -2.88 8.50 19.22
CA THR A 63 -2.39 7.19 18.76
C THR A 63 -0.90 7.20 18.41
N GLN A 64 -0.43 8.25 17.72
CA GLN A 64 0.99 8.44 17.40
C GLN A 64 1.85 8.56 18.67
N THR A 65 1.41 9.38 19.64
CA THR A 65 2.13 9.53 20.92
C THR A 65 2.17 8.21 21.66
N ILE A 66 1.03 7.52 21.77
CA ILE A 66 0.90 6.24 22.44
C ILE A 66 1.89 5.26 21.83
N ARG A 67 1.90 5.06 20.50
CA ARG A 67 2.84 4.16 19.79
C ARG A 67 4.30 4.42 20.16
N ARG A 68 4.66 5.70 20.30
CA ARG A 68 6.02 6.16 20.61
C ARG A 68 6.39 6.12 22.08
N ILE A 69 5.47 5.87 23.02
CA ILE A 69 5.82 5.73 24.45
C ILE A 69 6.65 4.45 24.64
N ARG A 70 7.92 4.65 25.01
CA ARG A 70 8.88 3.60 25.36
C ARG A 70 8.88 3.26 26.85
N GLY A 71 8.48 4.22 27.68
CA GLY A 71 8.31 3.99 29.11
C GLY A 71 7.77 5.19 29.88
N VAL A 72 7.17 4.91 31.03
CA VAL A 72 6.62 5.92 31.94
C VAL A 72 7.13 5.66 33.35
N LYS A 73 7.53 6.70 34.08
CA LYS A 73 8.00 6.58 35.46
C LYS A 73 7.56 7.77 36.31
N LEU A 74 7.03 7.47 37.49
CA LEU A 74 6.64 8.48 38.47
C LEU A 74 7.76 8.71 39.48
N PHE A 75 8.08 9.98 39.70
CA PHE A 75 8.86 10.48 40.82
C PHE A 75 7.97 11.41 41.65
N ALA A 76 8.00 11.29 42.96
CA ALA A 76 7.18 12.10 43.86
C ALA A 76 7.93 12.40 45.15
N GLU A 77 7.77 13.61 45.67
CA GLU A 77 8.18 13.93 47.03
C GLU A 77 7.00 13.64 47.99
N SER A 78 7.15 12.63 48.84
CA SER A 78 6.03 12.08 49.59
C SER A 78 6.42 11.55 50.96
N ARG A 79 5.40 11.33 51.79
CA ARG A 79 5.53 10.75 53.14
C ARG A 79 4.25 10.04 53.56
N ASP A 80 4.37 9.21 54.58
CA ASP A 80 3.22 8.61 55.25
C ASP A 80 2.77 9.44 56.47
N GLN A 81 1.88 8.87 57.29
CA GLN A 81 1.39 9.49 58.53
C GLN A 81 2.44 9.63 59.64
N GLY A 82 3.61 9.00 59.51
CA GLY A 82 4.71 9.11 60.47
C GLY A 82 4.69 8.15 61.65
N PHE A 83 3.74 7.22 61.70
CA PHE A 83 3.68 6.17 62.72
C PHE A 83 3.02 4.90 62.15
N VAL A 84 3.42 3.75 62.67
CA VAL A 84 2.90 2.42 62.27
C VAL A 84 2.80 1.55 63.50
N SER A 85 1.63 0.96 63.74
CA SER A 85 1.37 0.11 64.92
C SER A 85 2.08 -1.25 64.85
N ASN A 86 2.33 -1.78 63.66
CA ASN A 86 3.09 -3.00 63.45
C ASN A 86 3.81 -2.98 62.09
N ILE A 87 5.12 -2.73 62.11
CA ILE A 87 5.98 -2.64 60.92
C ILE A 87 5.97 -3.95 60.10
N ALA A 88 5.84 -5.11 60.77
CA ALA A 88 5.83 -6.42 60.09
C ALA A 88 4.57 -6.63 59.21
N LYS A 89 3.51 -5.84 59.41
CA LYS A 89 2.29 -5.89 58.59
C LYS A 89 2.38 -5.07 57.29
N GLY A 90 3.54 -4.46 57.01
CA GLY A 90 3.84 -3.80 55.75
C GLY A 90 3.35 -2.35 55.65
N ASN A 91 3.52 -1.77 54.46
CA ASN A 91 3.16 -0.38 54.15
C ASN A 91 1.85 -0.30 53.36
N TRP A 92 0.92 0.51 53.87
CA TRP A 92 -0.42 0.73 53.33
C TRP A 92 -0.66 2.18 52.87
N SER A 93 0.40 2.84 52.42
CA SER A 93 0.38 4.14 51.76
C SER A 93 1.26 4.10 50.50
N TRP A 94 0.70 4.37 49.32
CA TRP A 94 1.38 4.19 48.03
C TRP A 94 0.80 5.07 46.92
N PHE A 95 1.44 5.02 45.76
CA PHE A 95 1.02 5.67 44.52
C PHE A 95 0.65 4.65 43.47
N GLU A 96 -0.37 4.96 42.67
CA GLU A 96 -0.76 4.19 41.49
C GLU A 96 -0.69 5.04 40.22
N LEU A 97 -0.35 4.40 39.10
CA LEU A 97 -0.70 4.87 37.78
C LEU A 97 -2.03 4.24 37.36
N ALA A 98 -2.93 5.04 36.79
CA ALA A 98 -4.23 4.58 36.30
C ALA A 98 -4.48 5.08 34.88
N ILE A 99 -5.07 4.24 34.03
CA ILE A 99 -5.57 4.67 32.71
C ILE A 99 -7.02 5.10 32.85
N LEU A 100 -7.33 6.35 32.53
CA LEU A 100 -8.69 6.88 32.49
C LEU A 100 -9.15 7.01 31.03
N GLU A 101 -10.46 6.91 30.82
CA GLU A 101 -11.07 6.97 29.48
C GLU A 101 -10.75 8.29 28.76
N ASN A 102 -10.85 9.41 29.47
CA ASN A 102 -10.63 10.76 28.97
C ASN A 102 -10.30 11.73 30.11
N GLU A 103 -10.04 12.99 29.77
CA GLU A 103 -9.66 14.06 30.71
C GLU A 103 -10.68 14.28 31.84
N SER A 104 -11.97 14.23 31.53
CA SER A 104 -13.07 14.40 32.50
C SER A 104 -13.29 13.19 33.41
N SER A 105 -12.78 12.01 33.05
CA SER A 105 -13.02 10.78 33.79
C SER A 105 -12.28 10.77 35.13
N THR A 106 -12.91 10.21 36.17
CA THR A 106 -12.32 10.12 37.52
C THR A 106 -12.01 8.69 37.94
N ASN A 107 -12.64 7.70 37.30
CA ASN A 107 -12.47 6.27 37.58
C ASN A 107 -11.59 5.59 36.52
N PRO A 108 -10.71 4.65 36.92
CA PRO A 108 -9.93 3.87 35.97
C PRO A 108 -10.80 3.09 34.98
N ARG A 109 -10.32 2.97 33.75
CA ARG A 109 -10.84 2.01 32.76
C ARG A 109 -10.72 0.59 33.31
N LYS A 110 -11.56 -0.31 32.82
CA LYS A 110 -11.55 -1.73 33.20
C LYS A 110 -11.32 -2.61 31.98
N THR A 111 -10.64 -3.73 32.16
CA THR A 111 -10.57 -4.80 31.15
C THR A 111 -11.95 -5.42 30.93
N HIS A 112 -12.10 -6.24 29.89
CA HIS A 112 -13.31 -7.03 29.65
C HIS A 112 -13.69 -7.97 30.82
N THR A 113 -12.71 -8.35 31.66
CA THR A 113 -12.93 -9.13 32.88
C THR A 113 -13.25 -8.27 34.11
N GLY A 114 -13.41 -6.95 33.95
CA GLY A 114 -13.75 -6.01 35.02
C GLY A 114 -12.58 -5.56 35.90
N ILE A 115 -11.33 -5.90 35.54
CA ILE A 115 -10.14 -5.52 36.30
C ILE A 115 -9.77 -4.07 35.97
N GLU A 116 -9.61 -3.22 36.98
CA GLU A 116 -9.17 -1.84 36.79
C GLU A 116 -7.75 -1.76 36.20
N LEU A 117 -7.57 -0.90 35.21
CA LEU A 117 -6.28 -0.63 34.57
C LEU A 117 -5.43 0.29 35.46
N VAL A 118 -5.00 -0.26 36.58
CA VAL A 118 -4.18 0.40 37.60
C VAL A 118 -2.92 -0.41 37.89
N SER A 119 -1.82 0.28 38.19
CA SER A 119 -0.56 -0.37 38.59
C SER A 119 0.14 0.44 39.68
N VAL A 120 0.69 -0.26 40.68
CA VAL A 120 1.39 0.37 41.81
C VAL A 120 2.74 0.89 41.34
N SER A 121 3.00 2.19 41.51
CA SER A 121 4.30 2.80 41.23
C SER A 121 5.31 2.51 42.35
N HIS A 122 5.06 3.04 43.54
CA HIS A 122 5.91 2.85 44.71
C HIS A 122 5.13 3.15 45.99
N LYS A 123 5.67 2.68 47.12
CA LYS A 123 5.14 2.96 48.45
C LYS A 123 5.89 4.12 49.10
N ASN A 124 5.26 4.83 50.04
CA ASN A 124 5.94 5.86 50.82
C ASN A 124 7.08 5.26 51.67
N LYS A 125 7.95 6.10 52.21
CA LYS A 125 8.84 5.70 53.30
C LYS A 125 7.99 5.42 54.55
N LEU A 126 8.15 4.22 55.12
CA LEU A 126 7.36 3.77 56.26
C LEU A 126 7.71 4.55 57.54
N ALA A 127 6.69 4.91 58.31
CA ALA A 127 6.79 5.62 59.59
C ALA A 127 7.62 6.91 59.53
N SER A 128 7.44 7.72 58.48
CA SER A 128 8.19 8.97 58.26
C SER A 128 7.27 10.17 58.13
N LYS A 129 7.53 11.21 58.94
CA LYS A 129 6.93 12.55 58.75
C LYS A 129 7.74 13.42 57.79
N GLU A 130 8.90 12.96 57.35
CA GLU A 130 9.75 13.69 56.42
C GLU A 130 9.38 13.36 54.98
N TYR A 131 9.13 14.42 54.21
CA TYR A 131 8.97 14.35 52.77
C TYR A 131 10.26 13.85 52.12
N THR A 132 10.16 12.73 51.40
CA THR A 132 11.29 12.07 50.74
C THR A 132 11.02 11.98 49.25
N TRP A 133 12.03 12.22 48.42
CA TRP A 133 11.95 11.99 46.97
C TRP A 133 12.01 10.48 46.68
N LEU A 134 10.90 9.93 46.17
CA LEU A 134 10.74 8.51 45.90
C LEU A 134 10.32 8.28 44.44
N HIS A 135 10.58 7.09 43.92
CA HIS A 135 10.16 6.69 42.58
C HIS A 135 9.95 5.18 42.48
N GLY A 136 9.11 4.79 41.52
CA GLY A 136 8.82 3.39 41.22
C GLY A 136 9.72 2.75 40.16
N GLU A 137 9.27 1.61 39.66
CA GLU A 137 9.82 1.01 38.44
C GLU A 137 9.39 1.81 37.19
N THR A 138 10.01 1.49 36.06
CA THR A 138 9.60 2.03 34.76
C THR A 138 8.54 1.12 34.18
N PHE A 139 7.40 1.69 33.82
CA PHE A 139 6.32 0.97 33.13
C PHE A 139 6.56 1.03 31.63
N ASP A 140 6.43 -0.10 30.93
CA ASP A 140 6.50 -0.20 29.47
C ASP A 140 5.32 -1.00 28.89
N LYS A 141 5.24 -1.10 27.56
CA LYS A 141 4.12 -1.78 26.89
C LYS A 141 4.24 -3.30 26.85
N THR A 142 5.37 -3.88 27.22
CA THR A 142 5.58 -5.33 27.11
C THR A 142 4.88 -6.08 28.24
N ARG A 143 4.78 -5.48 29.43
CA ARG A 143 4.28 -6.16 30.63
C ARG A 143 3.31 -5.36 31.48
N ASP A 144 3.18 -4.05 31.27
CA ASP A 144 2.41 -3.19 32.17
C ASP A 144 1.05 -2.75 31.61
N ILE A 145 0.35 -1.92 32.40
CA ILE A 145 -0.94 -1.33 32.05
C ILE A 145 -0.90 -0.51 30.76
N LEU A 146 0.28 0.00 30.36
CA LEU A 146 0.44 0.88 29.19
C LEU A 146 0.07 0.20 27.85
N LYS A 147 0.08 -1.13 27.77
CA LYS A 147 -0.35 -1.87 26.57
C LYS A 147 -1.84 -1.70 26.25
N TRP A 148 -2.62 -1.21 27.21
CA TRP A 148 -4.06 -0.97 27.09
C TRP A 148 -4.40 0.51 26.81
N LEU A 149 -3.41 1.35 26.55
CA LEU A 149 -3.66 2.74 26.14
C LEU A 149 -4.32 2.78 24.77
N GLU A 150 -5.41 3.54 24.69
CA GLU A 150 -6.11 3.88 23.45
C GLU A 150 -6.12 5.40 23.25
N GLU A 151 -6.41 5.84 22.03
CA GLU A 151 -6.51 7.27 21.72
C GLU A 151 -7.47 7.99 22.68
N GLY A 152 -7.06 9.17 23.13
CA GLY A 152 -7.86 10.00 24.03
C GLY A 152 -7.73 9.63 25.52
N ASN A 153 -7.17 8.46 25.84
CA ASN A 153 -6.89 8.09 27.23
C ASN A 153 -5.90 9.05 27.88
N VAL A 154 -5.98 9.14 29.20
CA VAL A 154 -5.03 9.89 30.04
C VAL A 154 -4.39 8.98 31.08
N ILE A 155 -3.11 9.21 31.37
CA ILE A 155 -2.39 8.54 32.45
C ILE A 155 -2.52 9.40 33.71
N ALA A 156 -3.18 8.84 34.73
CA ALA A 156 -3.42 9.51 36.00
C ALA A 156 -2.49 8.96 37.10
N VAL A 157 -2.08 9.85 38.00
CA VAL A 157 -1.37 9.50 39.23
C VAL A 157 -2.34 9.57 40.39
N ARG A 158 -2.51 8.46 41.12
CA ARG A 158 -3.40 8.37 42.29
C ARG A 158 -2.60 8.22 43.57
N LEU A 159 -3.03 8.95 44.60
CA LEU A 159 -2.62 8.72 45.97
C LEU A 159 -3.50 7.63 46.56
N CYS A 160 -2.90 6.66 47.25
CA CYS A 160 -3.63 5.54 47.84
C CYS A 160 -3.26 5.36 49.32
N ALA A 161 -4.25 5.03 50.14
CA ALA A 161 -4.05 4.58 51.51
C ALA A 161 -5.08 3.51 51.89
N ARG A 162 -4.74 2.63 52.83
CA ARG A 162 -5.65 1.60 53.34
C ARG A 162 -5.47 1.43 54.84
N PHE A 163 -6.57 1.11 55.54
CA PHE A 163 -6.68 1.01 56.99
C PHE A 163 -6.78 2.35 57.68
N LEU A 164 -7.55 2.38 58.77
CA LEU A 164 -7.86 3.58 59.53
C LEU A 164 -6.57 4.37 59.85
N GLU A 165 -6.58 5.67 59.57
CA GLU A 165 -5.49 6.65 59.80
C GLU A 165 -4.23 6.52 58.93
N TRP A 166 -4.13 5.49 58.08
CA TRP A 166 -3.08 5.49 57.07
C TRP A 166 -3.30 6.61 56.07
N ALA A 167 -2.22 7.27 55.69
CA ALA A 167 -2.29 8.42 54.82
C ALA A 167 -1.10 8.49 53.87
N THR A 168 -1.37 8.98 52.65
CA THR A 168 -0.35 9.39 51.70
C THR A 168 -0.42 10.90 51.60
N TYR A 169 0.69 11.57 51.88
CA TYR A 169 0.88 13.01 51.64
C TYR A 169 1.91 13.16 50.53
N ALA A 170 1.61 14.00 49.54
CA ALA A 170 2.46 14.20 48.39
C ALA A 170 2.56 15.68 48.06
N ARG A 171 3.77 16.13 47.70
CA ARG A 171 4.06 17.43 47.10
C ARG A 171 5.04 17.20 45.95
N HIS A 172 5.01 17.99 44.89
CA HIS A 172 5.92 17.85 43.73
C HIS A 172 5.91 16.45 43.07
N GLY A 173 4.92 16.19 42.21
CA GLY A 173 4.85 15.00 41.36
C GLY A 173 5.46 15.26 39.98
N HIS A 174 6.23 14.29 39.48
CA HIS A 174 6.86 14.32 38.16
C HIS A 174 6.61 12.99 37.45
N LEU A 175 5.67 12.97 36.52
CA LEU A 175 5.43 11.81 35.65
C LEU A 175 6.28 11.97 34.38
N VAL A 176 7.37 11.21 34.31
CA VAL A 176 8.29 11.20 33.17
C VAL A 176 7.79 10.23 32.11
N ILE A 177 7.74 10.68 30.86
CA ILE A 177 7.35 9.89 29.69
C ILE A 177 8.54 9.88 28.71
N ASP A 178 9.06 8.69 28.41
CA ASP A 178 10.08 8.46 27.38
C ASP A 178 9.38 8.26 26.03
N VAL A 179 9.53 9.21 25.12
CA VAL A 179 8.94 9.16 23.78
C VAL A 179 10.04 8.89 22.76
N GLY A 180 9.91 7.76 22.09
CA GLY A 180 10.79 7.30 21.03
C GLY A 180 10.29 7.59 19.63
N ASN A 181 10.96 6.98 18.66
CA ASN A 181 10.61 7.05 17.26
C ASN A 181 9.44 6.11 16.98
N ASP A 182 8.66 6.44 15.96
CA ASP A 182 7.52 5.63 15.50
C ASP A 182 7.98 4.57 14.49
N GLU A 183 9.11 3.89 14.72
CA GLU A 183 9.66 2.88 13.79
C GLU A 183 9.51 1.45 14.33
N ASP A 184 8.85 1.31 15.48
CA ASP A 184 8.58 0.03 16.12
C ASP A 184 7.62 -0.82 15.27
N ALA A 185 7.71 -2.14 15.46
CA ALA A 185 6.96 -3.11 14.69
C ALA A 185 5.43 -2.91 14.81
N VAL A 186 4.76 -2.64 13.69
CA VAL A 186 3.30 -2.61 13.52
C VAL A 186 2.87 -3.87 12.78
N PRO A 187 2.23 -4.84 13.47
CA PRO A 187 1.58 -5.97 12.80
C PRO A 187 0.39 -5.48 11.98
N ILE A 188 0.30 -5.94 10.73
CA ILE A 188 -0.83 -5.68 9.85
C ILE A 188 -1.89 -6.74 10.14
N THR A 189 -3.03 -6.29 10.64
CA THR A 189 -4.19 -7.12 10.90
C THR A 189 -5.29 -6.82 9.89
N PRO A 190 -5.92 -7.84 9.28
CA PRO A 190 -7.16 -7.66 8.54
C PRO A 190 -8.20 -6.84 9.31
N ILE A 191 -9.08 -6.13 8.58
CA ILE A 191 -10.25 -5.49 9.20
C ILE A 191 -11.08 -6.58 9.89
N ASP A 192 -11.40 -6.33 11.16
CA ASP A 192 -12.10 -7.28 12.00
C ASP A 192 -13.45 -7.67 11.39
N TRP A 193 -13.67 -8.98 11.25
CA TRP A 193 -14.87 -9.56 10.67
C TRP A 193 -15.20 -10.87 11.35
N HIS A 194 -16.49 -11.07 11.61
CA HIS A 194 -16.99 -12.26 12.30
C HIS A 194 -17.16 -13.43 11.30
N PRO A 195 -16.53 -14.60 11.48
CA PRO A 195 -16.57 -15.71 10.53
C PRO A 195 -17.95 -16.25 10.15
N ALA A 196 -18.94 -16.04 11.03
CA ALA A 196 -20.33 -16.44 10.77
C ALA A 196 -21.13 -15.44 9.89
N LYS A 197 -20.56 -14.30 9.50
CA LYS A 197 -21.17 -13.34 8.57
C LYS A 197 -20.66 -13.59 7.15
N GLU A 198 -21.26 -12.97 6.13
CA GLU A 198 -20.68 -12.99 4.78
C GLU A 198 -19.36 -12.19 4.75
N ILE A 199 -18.37 -12.69 4.00
CA ILE A 199 -17.08 -12.02 3.82
C ILE A 199 -17.31 -10.69 3.06
N PRO A 200 -16.85 -9.54 3.56
CA PRO A 200 -17.05 -8.26 2.89
C PRO A 200 -16.34 -8.18 1.53
N LEU A 201 -16.94 -7.43 0.61
CA LEU A 201 -16.54 -7.39 -0.79
C LEU A 201 -15.71 -6.14 -1.08
N ARG A 202 -14.55 -6.31 -1.71
CA ARG A 202 -13.96 -5.27 -2.56
C ARG A 202 -14.81 -5.18 -3.81
N ARG A 203 -15.45 -4.02 -4.01
CA ARG A 203 -16.44 -3.80 -5.07
C ARG A 203 -15.85 -3.04 -6.24
N ASN A 204 -16.43 -3.19 -7.42
CA ASN A 204 -16.11 -2.32 -8.55
C ASN A 204 -16.37 -0.85 -8.16
N VAL A 205 -15.36 0.00 -8.29
CA VAL A 205 -15.42 1.39 -7.83
C VAL A 205 -16.46 2.22 -8.58
N HIS A 206 -16.72 1.97 -9.86
CA HIS A 206 -17.75 2.70 -10.61
C HIS A 206 -19.14 2.38 -10.06
N GLU A 207 -19.41 1.10 -9.81
CA GLU A 207 -20.70 0.63 -9.29
C GLU A 207 -20.90 1.07 -7.83
N TRP A 208 -19.89 0.89 -6.97
CA TRP A 208 -19.95 1.31 -5.57
C TRP A 208 -20.10 2.83 -5.43
N PHE A 209 -19.33 3.61 -6.19
CA PHE A 209 -19.42 5.07 -6.14
C PHE A 209 -20.76 5.57 -6.68
N ALA A 210 -21.27 5.01 -7.77
CA ALA A 210 -22.59 5.36 -8.29
C ALA A 210 -23.70 5.09 -7.27
N GLU A 211 -23.68 3.93 -6.60
CA GLU A 211 -24.63 3.61 -5.53
C GLU A 211 -24.53 4.61 -4.37
N ALA A 212 -23.31 5.01 -3.98
CA ALA A 212 -23.10 5.99 -2.92
C ALA A 212 -23.57 7.42 -3.29
N GLN A 213 -23.69 7.74 -4.57
CA GLN A 213 -24.19 9.05 -5.04
C GLN A 213 -25.69 9.05 -5.35
N GLU A 214 -26.31 7.87 -5.55
CA GLU A 214 -27.72 7.74 -5.94
C GLU A 214 -28.68 8.03 -4.77
N PRO A 215 -29.52 9.09 -4.80
CA PRO A 215 -30.39 9.46 -3.69
C PRO A 215 -31.30 8.34 -3.16
N GLN A 216 -31.77 7.43 -4.03
CA GLN A 216 -32.69 6.36 -3.66
C GLN A 216 -32.00 5.01 -3.33
N ALA A 217 -30.67 4.90 -3.49
CA ALA A 217 -29.93 3.68 -3.18
C ALA A 217 -29.83 3.40 -1.68
N SER A 218 -29.42 2.16 -1.35
CA SER A 218 -29.15 1.70 0.01
C SER A 218 -28.27 2.68 0.78
N LYS A 219 -28.51 2.81 2.09
CA LYS A 219 -27.70 3.67 2.97
C LYS A 219 -26.26 3.17 3.10
N ASP A 220 -26.01 1.88 2.88
CA ASP A 220 -24.71 1.25 3.14
C ASP A 220 -23.54 1.91 2.41
N ALA A 221 -23.61 2.00 1.07
CA ALA A 221 -22.54 2.60 0.26
C ALA A 221 -22.38 4.11 0.56
N LYS A 222 -23.47 4.79 0.91
CA LYS A 222 -23.46 6.20 1.31
C LYS A 222 -22.71 6.39 2.62
N LEU A 223 -23.00 5.58 3.64
CA LEU A 223 -22.31 5.63 4.93
C LEU A 223 -20.82 5.31 4.76
N GLU A 224 -20.50 4.29 3.97
CA GLU A 224 -19.12 3.91 3.64
C GLU A 224 -18.35 5.06 2.99
N LEU A 225 -18.87 5.66 1.92
CA LEU A 225 -18.23 6.80 1.25
C LEU A 225 -18.08 7.99 2.19
N SER A 226 -19.09 8.24 3.01
CA SER A 226 -19.13 9.40 3.92
C SER A 226 -18.17 9.28 5.10
N LEU A 227 -17.72 8.06 5.43
CA LEU A 227 -16.58 7.83 6.33
C LEU A 227 -15.25 7.80 5.57
N PHE A 228 -15.21 7.19 4.40
CA PHE A 228 -13.98 7.01 3.61
C PHE A 228 -13.33 8.33 3.23
N ILE A 229 -14.12 9.32 2.78
CA ILE A 229 -13.61 10.63 2.36
C ILE A 229 -12.95 11.42 3.49
N PRO A 230 -13.60 11.68 4.65
CA PRO A 230 -12.93 12.34 5.77
C PRO A 230 -11.77 11.52 6.34
N ALA A 231 -11.86 10.19 6.35
CA ALA A 231 -10.75 9.32 6.77
C ALA A 231 -9.52 9.47 5.86
N MET A 232 -9.70 9.44 4.54
CA MET A 232 -8.62 9.70 3.57
C MET A 232 -8.05 11.11 3.71
N ALA A 233 -8.91 12.12 3.93
CA ALA A 233 -8.46 13.49 4.14
C ALA A 233 -7.63 13.62 5.42
N LYS A 234 -7.99 12.92 6.50
CA LYS A 234 -7.19 12.84 7.73
C LYS A 234 -5.88 12.09 7.46
N PHE A 235 -5.94 10.95 6.77
CA PHE A 235 -4.79 10.11 6.45
C PHE A 235 -3.68 10.87 5.72
N GLN A 236 -4.07 11.67 4.71
CA GLN A 236 -3.14 12.49 3.92
C GLN A 236 -2.56 13.69 4.67
N ARG A 237 -3.19 14.13 5.76
CA ARG A 237 -2.71 15.26 6.59
C ARG A 237 -1.78 14.85 7.73
N LEU A 238 -1.68 13.56 8.03
CA LEU A 238 -0.77 13.07 9.08
C LEU A 238 0.69 13.46 8.76
N GLY A 239 1.46 13.76 9.80
CA GLY A 239 2.85 14.18 9.68
C GLY A 239 3.75 13.11 9.05
N LEU A 240 4.82 13.54 8.38
CA LEU A 240 5.73 12.65 7.65
C LEU A 240 6.52 11.73 8.61
N GLU A 241 6.66 12.13 9.87
CA GLU A 241 7.27 11.33 10.94
C GLU A 241 6.35 10.24 11.50
N ASP A 242 5.05 10.28 11.21
CA ASP A 242 4.11 9.20 11.53
C ASP A 242 4.25 8.08 10.49
N GLN A 243 4.77 6.91 10.89
CA GLN A 243 4.92 5.77 9.99
C GLN A 243 3.58 5.30 9.38
N LEU A 244 2.44 5.58 10.01
CA LEU A 244 1.09 5.29 9.50
C LEU A 244 0.42 6.51 8.85
N SER A 245 1.19 7.52 8.44
CA SER A 245 0.73 8.57 7.53
C SER A 245 0.62 8.06 6.10
N TYR A 246 -0.22 8.73 5.29
CA TYR A 246 -0.33 8.39 3.86
C TYR A 246 1.03 8.51 3.17
N PHE A 247 1.79 9.55 3.51
CA PHE A 247 3.13 9.78 2.96
C PHE A 247 4.07 8.60 3.24
N ARG A 248 4.15 8.15 4.50
CA ARG A 248 5.03 7.03 4.88
C ARG A 248 4.58 5.70 4.31
N ILE A 249 3.27 5.44 4.29
CA ILE A 249 2.71 4.22 3.70
C ILE A 249 2.96 4.22 2.18
N ALA A 250 2.66 5.31 1.45
CA ALA A 250 2.98 5.43 0.02
C ALA A 250 4.48 5.26 -0.26
N GLY A 251 5.33 5.82 0.60
CA GLY A 251 6.78 5.74 0.48
C GLY A 251 7.39 4.35 0.66
N ILE A 252 6.64 3.37 1.20
CA ILE A 252 7.06 1.95 1.23
C ILE A 252 7.40 1.46 -0.18
N HIS A 253 6.65 1.92 -1.18
CA HIS A 253 6.82 1.51 -2.57
C HIS A 253 8.15 1.95 -3.16
N GLY A 254 8.67 3.13 -2.82
CA GLY A 254 9.80 3.71 -3.53
C GLY A 254 10.52 4.80 -2.77
N SER A 255 10.20 6.06 -3.09
CA SER A 255 10.79 7.24 -2.46
C SER A 255 10.05 7.64 -1.18
N PRO A 256 10.75 8.22 -0.18
CA PRO A 256 12.19 8.46 -0.15
C PRO A 256 12.99 7.20 0.29
N PRO A 257 14.04 6.81 -0.45
CA PRO A 257 14.70 5.51 -0.26
C PRO A 257 15.59 5.44 1.00
N ASN A 258 15.87 6.56 1.66
CA ASN A 258 16.60 6.65 2.92
C ASN A 258 15.71 6.39 4.16
N VAL A 259 14.39 6.26 3.98
CA VAL A 259 13.43 6.09 5.07
C VAL A 259 12.94 4.65 5.09
N SER A 260 13.35 3.91 6.13
CA SER A 260 12.82 2.57 6.37
C SER A 260 11.35 2.63 6.85
N TRP A 261 10.63 1.51 6.81
CA TRP A 261 9.29 1.41 7.40
C TRP A 261 9.15 0.10 8.17
N ASN A 262 8.69 0.13 9.41
CA ASN A 262 8.40 -1.07 10.23
C ASN A 262 9.62 -2.02 10.44
N MET A 263 10.83 -1.49 10.29
CA MET A 263 12.10 -2.21 10.45
C MET A 263 12.84 -1.89 11.75
N GLY A 264 12.30 -1.01 12.60
CA GLY A 264 12.97 -0.57 13.83
C GLY A 264 14.21 0.29 13.60
N ARG A 265 14.30 0.96 12.44
CA ARG A 265 15.45 1.76 12.02
C ARG A 265 15.03 3.20 11.76
N GLU A 266 15.82 4.15 12.26
CA GLU A 266 15.58 5.57 12.00
C GLU A 266 15.86 5.91 10.53
N PRO A 267 15.26 6.99 9.99
CA PRO A 267 15.67 7.52 8.70
C PRO A 267 17.17 7.76 8.64
N ILE A 268 17.80 7.36 7.54
CA ILE A 268 19.18 7.73 7.27
C ILE A 268 19.18 9.24 6.97
N PRO A 269 20.02 10.07 7.62
CA PRO A 269 20.01 11.51 7.40
C PRO A 269 20.20 11.86 5.93
N TYR A 270 19.39 12.78 5.40
CA TYR A 270 19.33 13.05 3.96
C TYR A 270 20.66 13.57 3.40
N ASP A 271 21.42 14.31 4.21
CA ASP A 271 22.72 14.87 3.81
C ASP A 271 23.90 14.04 4.34
N SER A 272 23.68 12.76 4.72
CA SER A 272 24.72 11.90 5.28
C SER A 272 25.73 11.46 4.21
N PRO A 273 27.05 11.56 4.46
CA PRO A 273 28.08 11.15 3.49
C PRO A 273 28.13 9.64 3.24
N ASP A 274 27.59 8.83 4.14
CA ASP A 274 27.52 7.37 4.07
C ASP A 274 26.11 6.84 3.74
N MET A 275 25.18 7.72 3.32
CA MET A 275 23.79 7.32 3.05
C MET A 275 23.71 6.13 2.10
N GLU A 276 24.50 6.16 1.04
CA GLU A 276 24.45 5.15 0.00
C GLU A 276 24.96 3.78 0.48
N GLU A 277 26.02 3.76 1.28
CA GLU A 277 26.52 2.53 1.90
C GLU A 277 25.47 1.94 2.85
N GLN A 278 24.77 2.79 3.60
CA GLN A 278 23.69 2.34 4.49
C GLN A 278 22.50 1.78 3.71
N LYS A 279 22.07 2.45 2.62
CA LYS A 279 21.03 1.96 1.72
C LYS A 279 21.40 0.61 1.09
N ASP A 280 22.64 0.43 0.65
CA ASP A 280 23.14 -0.83 0.09
C ASP A 280 23.15 -1.98 1.11
N LYS A 281 23.34 -1.67 2.40
CA LYS A 281 23.16 -2.62 3.51
C LYS A 281 21.69 -2.86 3.88
N GLY A 282 20.75 -2.38 3.06
CA GLY A 282 19.31 -2.49 3.27
C GLY A 282 18.79 -1.69 4.45
N GLN A 283 19.49 -0.64 4.90
CA GLN A 283 19.08 0.15 6.07
C GLN A 283 17.98 1.18 5.76
N GLY A 284 17.76 1.48 4.47
CA GLY A 284 16.70 2.37 3.99
C GLY A 284 15.37 1.68 3.66
N GLY A 285 14.59 2.34 2.80
CA GLY A 285 13.30 1.90 2.26
C GLY A 285 13.40 1.33 0.84
N ASN A 286 12.41 1.66 0.00
CA ASN A 286 12.26 1.19 -1.39
C ASN A 286 12.08 -0.34 -1.51
N TYR A 287 10.90 -0.82 -1.10
CA TYR A 287 10.65 -2.24 -0.88
C TYR A 287 9.95 -2.97 -2.05
N CYS A 288 9.42 -2.26 -3.05
CA CYS A 288 8.57 -2.90 -4.06
C CYS A 288 9.34 -3.93 -4.93
N PRO A 289 8.89 -5.21 -4.99
CA PRO A 289 9.55 -6.23 -5.79
C PRO A 289 8.96 -6.26 -7.20
N HIS A 290 9.48 -5.41 -8.10
CA HIS A 290 9.19 -5.49 -9.53
C HIS A 290 10.17 -6.45 -10.22
N ASN A 291 9.72 -7.09 -11.29
CA ASN A 291 10.42 -8.15 -12.01
C ASN A 291 10.81 -9.33 -11.09
N LYS A 292 9.90 -9.67 -10.18
CA LYS A 292 10.03 -10.75 -9.19
C LYS A 292 8.72 -11.52 -9.09
N PHE A 293 8.77 -12.83 -8.89
CA PHE A 293 7.59 -13.70 -8.74
C PHE A 293 6.71 -13.33 -7.54
N VAL A 294 7.28 -12.77 -6.47
CA VAL A 294 6.50 -12.29 -5.31
C VAL A 294 5.69 -11.01 -5.58
N PHE A 295 5.84 -10.37 -6.75
CA PHE A 295 5.16 -9.12 -7.15
C PHE A 295 3.67 -9.08 -6.77
N PRO A 296 2.81 -10.06 -7.16
CA PRO A 296 1.39 -9.98 -6.84
C PRO A 296 1.12 -10.08 -5.34
N THR A 297 1.85 -10.94 -4.63
CA THR A 297 1.63 -11.17 -3.20
C THR A 297 2.14 -10.04 -2.31
N TRP A 298 3.24 -9.41 -2.68
CA TRP A 298 3.75 -8.23 -1.98
C TRP A 298 2.75 -7.08 -2.06
N HIS A 299 2.20 -6.81 -3.24
CA HIS A 299 1.18 -5.78 -3.42
C HIS A 299 -0.13 -6.13 -2.72
N ARG A 300 -0.51 -7.41 -2.61
CA ARG A 300 -1.65 -7.83 -1.77
C ARG A 300 -1.43 -7.46 -0.30
N ALA A 301 -0.27 -7.78 0.28
CA ALA A 301 0.06 -7.41 1.66
C ALA A 301 0.10 -5.87 1.84
N TYR A 302 0.57 -5.15 0.83
CA TYR A 302 0.57 -3.68 0.83
C TYR A 302 -0.85 -3.08 0.84
N LEU A 303 -1.77 -3.64 0.05
CA LEU A 303 -3.18 -3.24 0.07
C LEU A 303 -3.84 -3.54 1.40
N MET A 304 -3.48 -4.64 2.07
CA MET A 304 -4.00 -4.94 3.41
C MET A 304 -3.62 -3.86 4.43
N LEU A 305 -2.36 -3.39 4.41
CA LEU A 305 -1.91 -2.29 5.27
C LEU A 305 -2.72 -1.01 5.01
N PHE A 306 -2.86 -0.63 3.74
CA PHE A 306 -3.60 0.57 3.36
C PHE A 306 -5.07 0.48 3.77
N GLU A 307 -5.73 -0.63 3.42
CA GLU A 307 -7.15 -0.89 3.72
C GLU A 307 -7.41 -0.92 5.23
N TRP A 308 -6.55 -1.59 6.01
CA TRP A 308 -6.64 -1.59 7.47
C TRP A 308 -6.52 -0.18 8.03
N ARG A 309 -5.52 0.61 7.60
CA ARG A 309 -5.30 1.95 8.14
C ARG A 309 -6.44 2.91 7.80
N VAL A 310 -6.99 2.81 6.59
CA VAL A 310 -8.17 3.60 6.21
C VAL A 310 -9.38 3.23 7.05
N SER A 311 -9.66 1.93 7.23
CA SER A 311 -10.78 1.47 8.07
C SER A 311 -10.63 1.89 9.53
N ASP A 312 -9.41 1.88 10.07
CA ASP A 312 -9.12 2.38 11.42
C ASP A 312 -9.45 3.87 11.56
N LEU A 313 -9.06 4.69 10.58
CA LEU A 313 -9.42 6.11 10.52
C LEU A 313 -10.93 6.33 10.29
N MET A 314 -11.61 5.45 9.54
CA MET A 314 -13.06 5.46 9.40
C MET A 314 -13.76 5.12 10.71
N MET A 315 -13.20 4.21 11.52
CA MET A 315 -13.71 3.90 12.85
C MET A 315 -13.57 5.08 13.81
N GLU A 316 -12.47 5.83 13.73
CA GLU A 316 -12.30 7.09 14.48
C GLU A 316 -13.35 8.13 14.06
N GLU A 317 -13.56 8.33 12.77
CA GLU A 317 -14.60 9.22 12.23
C GLU A 317 -16.02 8.75 12.61
N ALA A 318 -16.30 7.45 12.58
CA ALA A 318 -17.61 6.92 12.94
C ALA A 318 -17.99 7.28 14.38
N LYS A 319 -17.01 7.25 15.30
CA LYS A 319 -17.22 7.60 16.72
C LYS A 319 -17.60 9.07 16.93
N THR A 320 -17.33 9.96 15.98
CA THR A 320 -17.73 11.38 16.09
C THR A 320 -19.16 11.62 15.60
N ARG A 321 -19.82 10.62 14.99
CA ARG A 321 -21.17 10.74 14.44
C ARG A 321 -22.19 10.10 15.40
N SER A 322 -22.70 10.91 16.32
CA SER A 322 -23.48 10.48 17.49
C SER A 322 -24.86 9.88 17.20
N ASP A 323 -25.47 10.21 16.06
CA ASP A 323 -26.91 10.03 15.88
C ASP A 323 -27.30 8.59 15.44
N ASP A 324 -26.36 7.85 14.84
CA ASP A 324 -26.49 6.42 14.48
C ASP A 324 -25.11 5.73 14.56
N LEU A 325 -24.55 5.70 15.76
CA LEU A 325 -23.20 5.16 15.99
C LEU A 325 -23.06 3.72 15.47
N ASP A 326 -24.08 2.88 15.64
CA ASP A 326 -24.07 1.48 15.20
C ASP A 326 -24.03 1.34 13.67
N GLY A 327 -24.79 2.18 12.95
CA GLY A 327 -24.75 2.23 11.48
C GLY A 327 -23.39 2.65 10.95
N TRP A 328 -22.80 3.71 11.50
CA TRP A 328 -21.47 4.19 11.11
C TRP A 328 -20.36 3.18 11.42
N VAL A 329 -20.36 2.60 12.63
CA VAL A 329 -19.39 1.54 13.00
C VAL A 329 -19.54 0.31 12.10
N SER A 330 -20.77 -0.07 11.78
CA SER A 330 -21.03 -1.17 10.85
C SER A 330 -20.51 -0.86 9.45
N ALA A 331 -20.68 0.36 8.95
CA ALA A 331 -20.14 0.79 7.67
C ALA A 331 -18.60 0.74 7.63
N ALA A 332 -17.93 1.22 8.68
CA ALA A 332 -16.46 1.16 8.77
C ALA A 332 -15.91 -0.29 8.78
N LYS A 333 -16.63 -1.22 9.43
CA LYS A 333 -16.28 -2.65 9.45
C LYS A 333 -16.61 -3.39 8.15
N ARG A 334 -17.67 -2.97 7.44
CA ARG A 334 -18.07 -3.55 6.15
C ARG A 334 -17.22 -3.05 4.99
N TRP A 335 -16.79 -1.79 5.03
CA TRP A 335 -16.02 -1.18 3.95
C TRP A 335 -14.76 -1.98 3.59
N ARG A 336 -14.49 -2.09 2.30
CA ARG A 336 -13.27 -2.63 1.72
C ARG A 336 -12.85 -1.72 0.57
N LEU A 337 -11.55 -1.66 0.30
CA LEU A 337 -10.96 -0.86 -0.77
C LEU A 337 -11.56 -1.26 -2.14
N PRO A 338 -12.26 -0.36 -2.85
CA PRO A 338 -12.83 -0.71 -4.14
C PRO A 338 -11.74 -0.88 -5.21
N TYR A 339 -12.01 -1.70 -6.23
CA TYR A 339 -11.10 -1.93 -7.35
C TYR A 339 -11.55 -1.17 -8.60
N TRP A 340 -10.59 -0.71 -9.42
CA TRP A 340 -10.89 -0.11 -10.72
C TRP A 340 -10.64 -1.08 -11.87
N ASP A 341 -11.71 -1.61 -12.44
CA ASP A 341 -11.65 -2.43 -13.66
C ASP A 341 -11.48 -1.56 -14.91
N TRP A 342 -10.25 -1.10 -15.12
CA TRP A 342 -9.85 -0.31 -16.30
C TRP A 342 -10.01 -1.07 -17.62
N ALA A 343 -10.11 -2.41 -17.62
CA ALA A 343 -10.26 -3.21 -18.83
C ALA A 343 -11.72 -3.26 -19.30
N ARG A 344 -12.65 -3.25 -18.34
CA ARG A 344 -14.10 -3.15 -18.60
C ARG A 344 -14.52 -1.70 -18.85
N GLN A 345 -14.05 -0.76 -18.03
CA GLN A 345 -14.40 0.66 -18.10
C GLN A 345 -13.12 1.53 -18.11
N PRO A 346 -12.53 1.77 -19.30
CA PRO A 346 -11.25 2.46 -19.49
C PRO A 346 -11.41 3.99 -19.36
N SER A 347 -11.90 4.43 -18.21
CA SER A 347 -11.98 5.83 -17.82
C SER A 347 -11.84 5.95 -16.30
N LEU A 348 -11.32 7.08 -15.84
CA LEU A 348 -11.17 7.34 -14.40
C LEU A 348 -12.55 7.29 -13.70
N PRO A 349 -12.68 6.58 -12.58
CA PRO A 349 -13.85 6.65 -11.72
C PRO A 349 -14.10 8.05 -11.18
N GLY A 350 -15.37 8.42 -11.01
CA GLY A 350 -15.78 9.70 -10.40
C GLY A 350 -15.11 9.96 -9.04
N LEU A 351 -14.85 8.89 -8.28
CA LEU A 351 -14.10 8.94 -7.01
C LEU A 351 -12.72 9.58 -7.14
N VAL A 352 -12.03 9.44 -8.27
CA VAL A 352 -10.65 9.97 -8.46
C VAL A 352 -10.57 11.06 -9.53
N SER A 353 -11.63 11.32 -10.30
CA SER A 353 -11.66 12.36 -11.32
C SER A 353 -12.33 13.66 -10.87
N ASN A 354 -13.23 13.61 -9.88
CA ASN A 354 -13.91 14.81 -9.37
C ASN A 354 -13.06 15.51 -8.29
N GLU A 355 -12.85 16.82 -8.40
CA GLU A 355 -12.14 17.61 -7.37
C GLU A 355 -12.93 17.74 -6.05
N LYS A 356 -14.25 17.64 -6.16
CA LYS A 356 -15.17 17.68 -5.03
C LYS A 356 -16.12 16.50 -5.08
N ILE A 357 -16.63 16.11 -3.92
CA ILE A 357 -17.44 14.91 -3.76
C ILE A 357 -18.56 15.15 -2.76
N SER A 358 -19.74 14.58 -3.03
CA SER A 358 -20.91 14.71 -2.15
C SER A 358 -20.94 13.55 -1.16
N ILE A 359 -21.04 13.86 0.14
CA ILE A 359 -21.11 12.89 1.25
C ILE A 359 -22.25 13.24 2.21
N LEU A 360 -22.71 12.25 2.97
CA LEU A 360 -23.70 12.40 4.03
C LEU A 360 -23.07 13.08 5.26
N ASP A 361 -23.64 14.18 5.70
CA ASP A 361 -23.27 14.91 6.93
C ASP A 361 -24.06 14.37 8.14
N THR A 362 -23.74 14.84 9.35
CA THR A 362 -24.35 14.35 10.61
C THR A 362 -25.84 14.67 10.71
N ASP A 363 -26.31 15.74 10.05
CA ASP A 363 -27.73 16.11 10.00
C ASP A 363 -28.55 15.28 8.99
N GLY A 364 -27.92 14.30 8.33
CA GLY A 364 -28.54 13.44 7.33
C GLY A 364 -28.66 14.07 5.94
N THR A 365 -28.11 15.25 5.71
CA THR A 365 -28.10 15.91 4.40
C THR A 365 -26.83 15.58 3.61
N MET A 366 -26.91 15.70 2.28
CA MET A 366 -25.73 15.55 1.41
C MET A 366 -25.01 16.89 1.29
N LYS A 367 -23.68 16.87 1.45
CA LYS A 367 -22.81 18.02 1.40
C LYS A 367 -21.61 17.79 0.49
N GLU A 368 -21.28 18.81 -0.29
CA GLU A 368 -20.09 18.81 -1.14
C GLU A 368 -18.83 19.17 -0.34
N VAL A 369 -17.80 18.32 -0.43
CA VAL A 369 -16.49 18.52 0.23
C VAL A 369 -15.34 18.33 -0.77
N ALA A 370 -14.15 18.82 -0.44
CA ALA A 370 -12.94 18.55 -1.23
C ALA A 370 -12.63 17.05 -1.24
N ASN A 371 -12.20 16.53 -2.40
CA ASN A 371 -11.97 15.11 -2.59
C ASN A 371 -10.48 14.74 -2.41
N PRO A 372 -10.08 14.04 -1.33
CA PRO A 372 -8.70 13.60 -1.14
C PRO A 372 -8.27 12.50 -2.13
N MET A 373 -9.21 11.87 -2.84
CA MET A 373 -8.92 10.87 -3.87
C MET A 373 -8.61 11.49 -5.24
N TYR A 374 -8.86 12.80 -5.44
CA TYR A 374 -8.50 13.49 -6.68
C TYR A 374 -6.98 13.55 -6.88
N ARG A 375 -6.25 13.94 -5.81
CA ARG A 375 -4.78 13.99 -5.75
C ARG A 375 -4.32 13.96 -4.30
N PHE A 376 -3.11 13.47 -4.06
CA PHE A 376 -2.41 13.73 -2.79
C PHE A 376 -1.74 15.10 -2.85
N GLN A 377 -1.68 15.79 -1.71
CA GLN A 377 -0.88 17.00 -1.52
C GLN A 377 -0.04 16.87 -0.25
N MET A 378 1.21 17.34 -0.34
CA MET A 378 2.14 17.30 0.79
C MET A 378 1.58 18.05 2.01
N PRO A 379 1.66 17.47 3.22
CA PRO A 379 1.29 18.16 4.45
C PRO A 379 2.03 19.49 4.60
N GLY A 380 1.30 20.59 4.77
CA GLY A 380 1.87 21.94 4.87
C GLY A 380 2.06 22.67 3.53
N GLY A 381 1.70 22.05 2.39
CA GLY A 381 1.61 22.73 1.09
C GLY A 381 2.96 23.16 0.50
N ARG A 382 4.06 22.54 0.93
CA ARG A 382 5.41 22.77 0.37
C ARG A 382 5.72 21.71 -0.68
N ARG A 383 6.71 21.99 -1.52
CA ARG A 383 7.17 21.05 -2.54
C ARG A 383 7.81 19.82 -1.89
N MET A 384 7.74 18.65 -2.53
CA MET A 384 8.19 17.38 -1.96
C MET A 384 9.70 17.39 -1.60
N GLY A 385 10.52 18.16 -2.32
CA GLY A 385 11.95 18.35 -2.03
C GLY A 385 12.28 19.48 -1.05
N ASP A 386 11.30 20.08 -0.37
CA ASP A 386 11.53 21.22 0.53
C ASP A 386 12.38 20.81 1.76
N PRO A 387 13.48 21.54 2.07
CA PRO A 387 14.33 21.28 3.25
C PRO A 387 13.59 21.19 4.58
N HIS A 388 12.40 21.80 4.71
CA HIS A 388 11.60 21.70 5.93
C HIS A 388 11.18 20.25 6.27
N TYR A 389 11.12 19.37 5.27
CA TYR A 389 10.80 17.95 5.50
C TYR A 389 12.00 17.12 5.99
N GLY A 390 13.19 17.73 6.12
CA GLY A 390 14.37 17.06 6.69
C GLY A 390 14.71 15.76 5.95
N ASP A 391 14.67 14.64 6.66
CA ASP A 391 15.03 13.32 6.12
C ASP A 391 13.92 12.68 5.27
N TYR A 392 12.74 13.30 5.21
CA TYR A 392 11.58 12.81 4.46
C TYR A 392 11.39 13.50 3.10
N ARG A 393 12.40 14.25 2.63
CA ARG A 393 12.37 14.89 1.30
C ARG A 393 12.31 13.86 0.19
N ILE A 394 11.54 14.16 -0.86
CA ILE A 394 11.59 13.42 -2.14
C ILE A 394 12.38 14.25 -3.14
N ASP A 395 13.35 13.62 -3.77
CA ASP A 395 14.11 14.16 -4.89
C ASP A 395 13.54 13.72 -6.24
N GLY A 396 13.94 14.42 -7.31
CA GLY A 396 13.57 14.07 -8.68
C GLY A 396 14.28 12.82 -9.22
N ASN A 397 15.40 12.44 -8.61
CA ASN A 397 16.14 11.18 -8.80
C ASN A 397 16.40 10.69 -10.24
N GLY A 398 16.41 11.56 -11.25
CA GLY A 398 16.54 11.09 -12.65
C GLY A 398 15.22 10.89 -13.40
N ALA A 399 14.11 10.77 -12.67
CA ALA A 399 12.86 10.20 -13.19
C ALA A 399 11.76 11.24 -13.46
N GLY A 400 11.99 12.52 -13.13
CA GLY A 400 11.05 13.61 -13.34
C GLY A 400 11.23 14.73 -12.31
N PRO A 401 10.54 15.87 -12.46
CA PRO A 401 10.67 17.02 -11.56
C PRO A 401 9.84 16.84 -10.27
N TRP A 402 9.89 15.66 -9.65
CA TRP A 402 9.04 15.28 -8.52
C TRP A 402 9.30 16.13 -7.25
N ASP A 403 10.55 16.57 -7.06
CA ASP A 403 10.97 17.46 -5.98
C ASP A 403 10.25 18.83 -6.02
N LEU A 404 9.80 19.25 -7.20
CA LEU A 404 9.08 20.50 -7.42
C LEU A 404 7.56 20.36 -7.25
N CYS A 405 7.02 19.14 -7.22
CA CYS A 405 5.60 18.88 -7.00
C CYS A 405 5.21 19.21 -5.55
N ILE A 406 4.03 19.78 -5.36
CA ILE A 406 3.31 19.87 -4.06
C ILE A 406 2.24 18.79 -4.01
N GLY A 407 1.61 18.48 -5.15
CA GLY A 407 0.60 17.43 -5.27
C GLY A 407 0.77 16.55 -6.50
N THR A 408 0.13 15.38 -6.46
CA THR A 408 0.23 14.39 -7.53
C THR A 408 -0.54 14.79 -8.77
N SER A 409 -0.05 14.35 -9.93
CA SER A 409 -0.57 14.71 -11.25
C SER A 409 -0.71 13.50 -12.16
N ARG A 410 -1.64 13.61 -13.11
CA ARG A 410 -1.89 12.64 -14.19
C ARG A 410 -1.93 13.40 -15.52
N HIS A 411 -0.98 13.11 -16.43
CA HIS A 411 -0.82 13.76 -17.74
C HIS A 411 -0.72 15.30 -17.70
N ALA A 412 -0.15 15.88 -16.64
CA ALA A 412 -0.15 17.33 -16.43
C ALA A 412 1.23 17.96 -16.17
N VAL A 413 2.21 17.20 -15.66
CA VAL A 413 3.54 17.73 -15.40
C VAL A 413 4.25 18.01 -16.73
N SER A 414 4.71 19.25 -16.93
CA SER A 414 5.42 19.66 -18.14
C SER A 414 6.46 20.73 -17.85
N TYR A 415 7.48 20.89 -18.71
CA TYR A 415 8.48 21.94 -18.55
C TYR A 415 8.01 23.34 -19.00
N TYR A 416 6.85 23.45 -19.64
CA TYR A 416 6.39 24.71 -20.25
C TYR A 416 5.57 25.60 -19.32
N ASP A 417 4.95 25.04 -18.28
CA ASP A 417 4.26 25.81 -17.25
C ASP A 417 4.68 25.35 -15.83
N ASN A 418 4.22 26.07 -14.79
CA ASN A 418 4.44 25.71 -13.39
C ASN A 418 3.13 25.42 -12.64
N ASN A 419 1.98 25.42 -13.32
CA ASN A 419 0.66 25.24 -12.72
C ASN A 419 0.45 23.81 -12.20
N TRP A 420 1.13 22.83 -12.82
CA TRP A 420 1.11 21.43 -12.40
C TRP A 420 1.68 21.18 -11.01
N ARG A 421 2.44 22.12 -10.41
CA ARG A 421 3.05 21.91 -9.09
C ARG A 421 2.01 21.60 -8.02
N GLN A 422 0.80 22.17 -8.11
CA GLN A 422 -0.29 21.88 -7.15
C GLN A 422 -0.91 20.49 -7.30
N GLY A 423 -0.55 19.77 -8.37
CA GLY A 423 -1.14 18.51 -8.79
C GLY A 423 -2.36 18.73 -9.68
N HIS A 424 -2.39 18.18 -10.89
CA HIS A 424 -3.54 18.26 -11.79
C HIS A 424 -3.76 16.95 -12.53
N SER A 425 -5.01 16.58 -12.77
CA SER A 425 -5.40 15.32 -13.42
C SER A 425 -6.17 15.58 -14.71
N ASP A 426 -5.60 15.22 -15.86
CA ASP A 426 -6.30 15.23 -17.15
C ASP A 426 -6.99 13.87 -17.40
N ALA A 427 -8.26 13.78 -16.99
CA ALA A 427 -9.04 12.54 -17.12
C ALA A 427 -9.29 12.10 -18.57
N ASN A 428 -9.31 13.05 -19.52
CA ASN A 428 -9.54 12.75 -20.93
C ASN A 428 -8.32 12.06 -21.53
N LYS A 429 -7.11 12.57 -21.24
CA LYS A 429 -5.86 11.91 -21.68
C LYS A 429 -5.70 10.52 -21.10
N VAL A 430 -6.03 10.32 -19.81
CA VAL A 430 -6.03 8.98 -19.20
C VAL A 430 -7.00 8.04 -19.92
N ALA A 431 -8.23 8.48 -20.17
CA ALA A 431 -9.22 7.67 -20.89
C ALA A 431 -8.76 7.35 -22.33
N SER A 432 -8.20 8.33 -23.04
CA SER A 432 -7.65 8.15 -24.38
C SER A 432 -6.49 7.15 -24.41
N ALA A 433 -5.58 7.21 -23.44
CA ALA A 433 -4.45 6.28 -23.33
C ALA A 433 -4.93 4.84 -23.05
N LEU A 434 -5.90 4.66 -22.15
CA LEU A 434 -6.45 3.34 -21.81
C LEU A 434 -7.30 2.74 -22.95
N GLN A 435 -8.02 3.57 -23.70
CA GLN A 435 -8.88 3.13 -24.81
C GLN A 435 -8.09 2.82 -26.08
N GLY A 436 -6.93 3.46 -26.26
CA GLY A 436 -6.22 3.44 -27.53
C GLY A 436 -6.93 4.24 -28.63
N PRO A 437 -6.39 4.24 -29.87
CA PRO A 437 -6.94 5.00 -30.98
C PRO A 437 -8.33 4.51 -31.44
N ARG A 438 -9.34 5.38 -31.39
CA ARG A 438 -10.77 5.06 -31.61
C ARG A 438 -11.14 4.45 -32.97
N LEU A 439 -10.31 4.60 -34.01
CA LEU A 439 -10.67 4.22 -35.38
C LEU A 439 -10.48 2.73 -35.69
N LEU A 440 -9.74 2.01 -34.85
CA LEU A 440 -9.75 0.55 -34.82
C LEU A 440 -10.61 0.16 -33.62
N GLN A 441 -11.92 0.00 -33.80
CA GLN A 441 -12.92 -0.38 -32.77
C GLN A 441 -12.54 -1.64 -31.95
N ASN A 442 -11.43 -2.30 -32.29
CA ASN A 442 -10.90 -3.52 -31.72
C ASN A 442 -9.53 -3.39 -31.02
N THR A 443 -8.90 -2.21 -30.96
CA THR A 443 -7.59 -2.01 -30.30
C THR A 443 -7.72 -1.91 -28.78
N VAL A 444 -8.02 -3.04 -28.12
CA VAL A 444 -7.90 -3.10 -26.66
C VAL A 444 -6.97 -4.26 -26.28
N THR A 445 -5.68 -4.09 -26.59
CA THR A 445 -4.60 -5.05 -26.29
C THR A 445 -4.62 -5.46 -24.82
N ILE A 446 -4.89 -4.49 -23.92
CA ILE A 446 -5.08 -4.75 -22.50
C ILE A 446 -6.24 -5.71 -22.24
N LYS A 447 -7.41 -5.48 -22.83
CA LYS A 447 -8.61 -6.30 -22.62
C LYS A 447 -8.43 -7.70 -23.19
N ASP A 448 -7.73 -7.83 -24.33
CA ASP A 448 -7.38 -9.13 -24.88
C ASP A 448 -6.33 -9.86 -24.03
N GLY A 449 -5.35 -9.13 -23.51
CA GLY A 449 -4.37 -9.65 -22.55
C GLY A 449 -5.04 -10.19 -21.29
N ILE A 450 -5.96 -9.43 -20.68
CA ILE A 450 -6.72 -9.90 -19.50
C ILE A 450 -7.60 -11.10 -19.83
N PHE A 451 -8.28 -11.09 -20.97
CA PHE A 451 -9.06 -12.23 -21.42
C PHE A 451 -8.20 -13.51 -21.53
N ARG A 452 -7.02 -13.42 -22.16
CA ARG A 452 -6.08 -14.54 -22.28
C ARG A 452 -5.53 -14.99 -20.94
N LEU A 453 -5.07 -14.05 -20.12
CA LEU A 453 -4.53 -14.31 -18.78
C LEU A 453 -5.55 -15.05 -17.90
N LEU A 454 -6.84 -14.73 -18.06
CA LEU A 454 -7.96 -15.35 -17.36
C LEU A 454 -8.65 -16.47 -18.16
N THR A 455 -8.03 -16.98 -19.23
CA THR A 455 -8.51 -18.15 -19.96
C THR A 455 -7.83 -19.42 -19.47
N HIS A 456 -8.62 -20.46 -19.26
CA HIS A 456 -8.13 -21.79 -18.89
C HIS A 456 -7.08 -22.30 -19.88
N ARG A 457 -5.94 -22.78 -19.36
CA ARG A 457 -4.79 -23.31 -20.13
C ARG A 457 -4.01 -22.30 -20.99
N TYR A 458 -4.13 -20.99 -20.74
CA TYR A 458 -3.25 -20.01 -21.39
C TYR A 458 -1.93 -19.82 -20.61
N SER A 459 -1.96 -19.06 -19.51
CA SER A 459 -0.81 -18.91 -18.59
C SER A 459 -1.07 -19.69 -17.31
N THR A 460 -0.59 -20.93 -17.25
CA THR A 460 -0.90 -21.89 -16.17
C THR A 460 0.12 -21.92 -15.04
N GLN A 461 1.38 -21.57 -15.30
CA GLN A 461 2.42 -21.48 -14.27
C GLN A 461 2.34 -20.13 -13.56
N TYR A 462 2.54 -20.14 -12.23
CA TYR A 462 2.40 -18.93 -11.41
C TYR A 462 3.44 -17.89 -11.78
N GLU A 463 4.69 -18.31 -11.99
CA GLU A 463 5.84 -17.48 -12.34
C GLU A 463 5.60 -16.72 -13.66
N HIS A 464 5.02 -17.42 -14.64
CA HIS A 464 4.65 -16.87 -15.96
C HIS A 464 3.51 -15.86 -15.83
N PHE A 465 2.51 -16.17 -15.01
CA PHE A 465 1.43 -15.26 -14.70
C PHE A 465 1.89 -14.03 -13.89
N ALA A 466 2.74 -14.23 -12.88
CA ALA A 466 2.98 -13.25 -11.83
C ALA A 466 3.88 -12.11 -12.30
N SER A 467 4.94 -12.43 -13.05
CA SER A 467 6.02 -11.49 -13.30
C SER A 467 6.48 -11.46 -14.74
N THR A 468 7.00 -10.29 -15.09
CA THR A 468 7.79 -10.05 -16.29
C THR A 468 9.18 -10.68 -16.25
N LYS A 469 9.64 -11.24 -15.12
CA LYS A 469 10.98 -11.84 -14.98
C LYS A 469 11.26 -12.89 -16.06
N HIS A 470 12.44 -12.80 -16.64
CA HIS A 470 12.96 -13.78 -17.58
C HIS A 470 14.47 -13.95 -17.37
N GLU A 471 14.89 -15.17 -17.08
CA GLU A 471 16.29 -15.54 -17.01
C GLU A 471 16.72 -16.09 -18.38
N PRO A 472 17.95 -15.81 -18.87
CA PRO A 472 18.38 -16.28 -20.20
C PRO A 472 18.33 -17.79 -20.41
N GLU A 473 18.31 -18.56 -19.32
CA GLU A 473 18.24 -20.03 -19.32
C GLU A 473 16.79 -20.56 -19.32
N ASP A 474 15.79 -19.68 -19.16
CA ASP A 474 14.38 -20.08 -19.07
C ASP A 474 13.84 -20.56 -20.43
N GLU A 475 13.36 -21.80 -20.48
CA GLU A 475 12.53 -22.29 -21.58
C GLU A 475 11.06 -21.92 -21.34
N VAL A 476 10.63 -20.80 -21.92
CA VAL A 476 9.27 -20.28 -21.78
C VAL A 476 8.46 -20.59 -23.03
N GLU A 477 7.37 -21.34 -22.89
CA GLU A 477 6.39 -21.51 -23.97
C GLU A 477 5.78 -20.17 -24.40
N ALA A 478 5.37 -20.06 -25.66
CA ALA A 478 4.87 -18.79 -26.22
C ALA A 478 3.79 -18.10 -25.38
N LYS A 479 2.87 -18.86 -24.78
CA LYS A 479 1.76 -18.36 -23.94
C LYS A 479 2.25 -17.79 -22.59
N GLY A 480 3.43 -18.20 -22.12
CA GLY A 480 4.02 -17.79 -20.84
C GLY A 480 4.67 -16.41 -20.83
N TYR A 481 4.67 -15.70 -21.96
CA TYR A 481 5.20 -14.33 -22.07
C TYR A 481 4.22 -13.25 -21.62
N LEU A 482 2.93 -13.59 -21.50
CA LEU A 482 1.89 -12.69 -21.03
C LEU A 482 1.75 -12.78 -19.51
N SER A 483 2.24 -11.75 -18.80
CA SER A 483 2.16 -11.68 -17.34
C SER A 483 1.24 -10.57 -16.86
N LEU A 484 0.72 -10.73 -15.64
CA LEU A 484 -0.02 -9.71 -14.89
C LEU A 484 0.81 -8.41 -14.76
N GLU A 485 2.09 -8.55 -14.41
CA GLU A 485 3.00 -7.41 -14.26
C GLU A 485 3.18 -6.63 -15.58
N SER A 486 3.25 -7.31 -16.74
CA SER A 486 3.39 -6.63 -18.03
C SER A 486 2.18 -5.72 -18.35
N ILE A 487 0.97 -6.17 -18.04
CA ILE A 487 -0.26 -5.39 -18.24
C ILE A 487 -0.34 -4.26 -17.23
N HIS A 488 0.02 -4.54 -15.97
CA HIS A 488 0.13 -3.54 -14.90
C HIS A 488 1.07 -2.38 -15.29
N ASN A 489 2.26 -2.69 -15.83
CA ASN A 489 3.24 -1.69 -16.24
C ASN A 489 2.69 -0.72 -17.27
N SER A 490 1.97 -1.23 -18.28
CA SER A 490 1.33 -0.40 -19.30
C SER A 490 0.22 0.48 -18.71
N VAL A 491 -0.55 -0.02 -17.74
CA VAL A 491 -1.62 0.76 -17.12
C VAL A 491 -1.07 1.90 -16.26
N HIS A 492 0.04 1.71 -15.55
CA HIS A 492 0.76 2.78 -14.85
C HIS A 492 1.12 3.94 -15.81
N ASP A 493 1.71 3.60 -16.96
CA ASP A 493 2.04 4.57 -18.01
C ASP A 493 0.79 5.28 -18.55
N TYR A 494 -0.28 4.54 -18.86
CA TYR A 494 -1.52 5.12 -19.39
C TYR A 494 -2.21 6.06 -18.39
N ILE A 495 -2.09 5.82 -17.09
CA ILE A 495 -2.64 6.71 -16.05
C ILE A 495 -1.74 7.93 -15.84
N GLY A 496 -0.42 7.73 -15.76
CA GLY A 496 0.52 8.80 -15.46
C GLY A 496 0.77 9.73 -16.64
N GLY A 497 0.97 9.16 -17.82
CA GLY A 497 1.67 9.78 -18.94
C GLY A 497 3.17 9.84 -18.66
N SER A 498 3.99 9.50 -19.64
CA SER A 498 5.46 9.45 -19.53
C SER A 498 6.20 10.54 -20.32
N ASP A 499 5.47 11.37 -21.08
CA ASP A 499 6.04 12.41 -21.96
C ASP A 499 6.06 13.79 -21.28
N LEU A 500 7.24 14.25 -20.86
CA LEU A 500 7.44 15.56 -20.22
C LEU A 500 7.14 16.78 -21.13
N VAL A 501 7.04 16.59 -22.45
CA VAL A 501 6.65 17.64 -23.40
C VAL A 501 5.13 17.81 -23.41
N ARG A 502 4.37 16.71 -23.32
CA ARG A 502 2.91 16.71 -23.50
C ARG A 502 2.11 16.47 -22.22
N GLY A 503 2.79 16.12 -21.13
CA GLY A 503 2.21 15.89 -19.82
C GLY A 503 2.59 14.52 -19.27
N CYS A 504 3.35 14.50 -18.18
CA CYS A 504 3.60 13.29 -17.40
C CYS A 504 2.93 13.33 -16.02
N GLY A 505 3.07 12.25 -15.27
CA GLY A 505 2.40 12.08 -13.98
C GLY A 505 3.01 11.00 -13.12
N HIS A 506 2.64 11.02 -11.84
CA HIS A 506 3.34 10.23 -10.81
C HIS A 506 3.17 8.73 -11.03
N MET A 507 2.00 8.29 -11.53
CA MET A 507 1.70 6.90 -11.85
C MET A 507 2.63 6.28 -12.91
N SER A 508 3.33 7.07 -13.73
CA SER A 508 4.31 6.54 -14.71
C SER A 508 5.69 6.24 -14.11
N SER A 509 5.91 6.57 -12.83
CA SER A 509 7.22 6.57 -12.20
C SER A 509 7.23 5.74 -10.92
N VAL A 510 7.92 4.60 -10.94
CA VAL A 510 8.00 3.64 -9.81
C VAL A 510 8.25 4.32 -8.47
N PRO A 511 9.22 5.25 -8.32
CA PRO A 511 9.53 5.84 -7.02
C PRO A 511 8.39 6.65 -6.40
N VAL A 512 7.46 7.18 -7.21
CA VAL A 512 6.42 8.11 -6.75
C VAL A 512 4.98 7.72 -7.10
N ALA A 513 4.75 6.60 -7.80
CA ALA A 513 3.43 6.17 -8.23
C ALA A 513 2.44 6.00 -7.06
N ALA A 514 2.88 5.42 -5.94
CA ALA A 514 2.05 5.14 -4.78
C ALA A 514 1.50 6.38 -4.05
N PHE A 515 2.06 7.57 -4.32
CA PHE A 515 1.52 8.83 -3.78
C PHE A 515 0.24 9.26 -4.48
N ASP A 516 -0.06 8.80 -5.70
CA ASP A 516 -1.32 9.12 -6.35
C ASP A 516 -2.44 8.21 -5.79
N PRO A 517 -3.58 8.76 -5.28
CA PRO A 517 -4.65 7.94 -4.74
C PRO A 517 -5.23 6.88 -5.70
N VAL A 518 -5.10 7.05 -7.03
CA VAL A 518 -5.55 6.04 -8.01
C VAL A 518 -4.71 4.76 -7.99
N PHE A 519 -3.46 4.83 -7.50
CA PHE A 519 -2.57 3.67 -7.31
C PHE A 519 -3.28 2.53 -6.58
N TRP A 520 -3.95 2.87 -5.48
CA TRP A 520 -4.61 1.89 -4.62
C TRP A 520 -5.78 1.20 -5.32
N LEU A 521 -6.54 1.92 -6.16
CA LEU A 521 -7.63 1.34 -6.95
C LEU A 521 -7.10 0.46 -8.10
N HIS A 522 -6.00 0.88 -8.73
CA HIS A 522 -5.31 0.12 -9.76
C HIS A 522 -4.78 -1.20 -9.21
N HIS A 523 -4.01 -1.16 -8.12
CA HIS A 523 -3.46 -2.37 -7.48
C HIS A 523 -4.54 -3.25 -6.86
N CYS A 524 -5.66 -2.68 -6.40
CA CYS A 524 -6.80 -3.47 -5.96
C CYS A 524 -7.40 -4.33 -7.12
N ASN A 525 -7.38 -3.82 -8.37
CA ASN A 525 -7.75 -4.63 -9.53
C ASN A 525 -6.66 -5.62 -9.93
N VAL A 526 -5.37 -5.29 -9.78
CA VAL A 526 -4.27 -6.27 -9.97
C VAL A 526 -4.43 -7.45 -9.01
N ASP A 527 -4.79 -7.17 -7.74
CA ASP A 527 -5.08 -8.19 -6.75
C ASP A 527 -6.33 -9.03 -7.09
N ARG A 528 -7.36 -8.38 -7.66
CA ARG A 528 -8.56 -9.06 -8.20
C ARG A 528 -8.21 -10.00 -9.34
N LEU A 529 -7.31 -9.60 -10.24
CA LEU A 529 -6.87 -10.44 -11.35
C LEU A 529 -6.07 -11.65 -10.85
N LEU A 530 -5.25 -11.49 -9.81
CA LEU A 530 -4.64 -12.63 -9.10
C LEU A 530 -5.72 -13.57 -8.52
N TYR A 531 -6.72 -13.01 -7.84
CA TYR A 531 -7.83 -13.81 -7.31
C TYR A 531 -8.55 -14.61 -8.39
N LEU A 532 -8.96 -13.97 -9.50
CA LEU A 532 -9.63 -14.65 -10.62
C LEU A 532 -8.73 -15.71 -11.25
N TRP A 533 -7.45 -15.42 -11.46
CA TRP A 533 -6.49 -16.41 -11.97
C TRP A 533 -6.35 -17.62 -11.05
N GLN A 534 -6.31 -17.43 -9.73
CA GLN A 534 -6.28 -18.52 -8.76
C GLN A 534 -7.55 -19.39 -8.82
N THR A 535 -8.72 -18.83 -9.19
CA THR A 535 -9.94 -19.63 -9.40
C THR A 535 -9.88 -20.49 -10.68
N ILE A 536 -9.02 -20.13 -11.64
CA ILE A 536 -8.82 -20.86 -12.90
C ILE A 536 -7.72 -21.90 -12.74
N ASN A 537 -6.67 -21.57 -12.00
CA ASN A 537 -5.46 -22.38 -11.80
C ASN A 537 -5.23 -22.68 -10.29
N PRO A 538 -6.17 -23.33 -9.59
CA PRO A 538 -6.11 -23.47 -8.13
C PRO A 538 -4.90 -24.26 -7.61
N GLY A 539 -4.35 -25.16 -8.44
CA GLY A 539 -3.18 -25.97 -8.12
C GLY A 539 -1.84 -25.26 -8.38
N SER A 540 -1.83 -24.18 -9.15
CA SER A 540 -0.60 -23.49 -9.58
C SER A 540 -0.20 -22.42 -8.56
N TRP A 541 0.88 -22.66 -7.81
CA TRP A 541 1.34 -21.74 -6.77
C TRP A 541 2.81 -21.94 -6.41
N PHE A 542 3.69 -21.20 -7.10
CA PHE A 542 5.15 -21.37 -7.06
C PHE A 542 5.61 -22.81 -7.38
N ASP A 543 6.72 -22.98 -8.08
CA ASP A 543 7.22 -24.31 -8.43
C ASP A 543 7.68 -25.07 -7.17
N ALA A 544 7.31 -26.36 -7.06
CA ALA A 544 7.77 -27.24 -5.99
C ALA A 544 9.31 -27.41 -5.99
N SER A 545 9.99 -27.26 -7.15
CA SER A 545 11.45 -27.29 -7.23
C SER A 545 12.10 -26.13 -6.46
N SER A 546 11.48 -24.94 -6.46
CA SER A 546 11.90 -23.79 -5.64
C SER A 546 11.82 -24.09 -4.13
N GLN A 547 10.88 -24.96 -3.71
CA GLN A 547 10.68 -25.30 -2.30
C GLN A 547 11.61 -26.43 -1.80
N LEU A 548 12.07 -27.32 -2.69
CA LEU A 548 12.92 -28.48 -2.36
C LEU A 548 14.39 -28.13 -2.11
N ASN A 549 14.87 -26.96 -2.54
CA ASN A 549 16.26 -26.53 -2.35
C ASN A 549 16.62 -26.12 -0.91
N ARG A 550 15.72 -26.29 0.06
CA ARG A 550 16.00 -26.08 1.50
C ARG A 550 16.87 -27.16 2.16
N THR A 551 17.05 -28.33 1.54
CA THR A 551 17.75 -29.47 2.17
C THR A 551 19.10 -29.83 1.51
N GLY A 552 19.50 -29.13 0.44
CA GLY A 552 20.72 -29.42 -0.33
C GLY A 552 21.81 -28.34 -0.21
N THR A 553 23.06 -28.76 -0.10
CA THR A 553 24.30 -27.98 0.10
C THR A 553 24.76 -27.12 -1.10
N SER A 554 23.86 -26.65 -1.96
CA SER A 554 24.18 -25.79 -3.10
C SER A 554 24.05 -24.31 -2.74
N MET A 555 25.17 -23.66 -2.42
CA MET A 555 25.26 -22.23 -2.03
C MET A 555 25.06 -21.23 -3.19
N ARG A 556 24.12 -21.44 -4.14
CA ARG A 556 23.90 -20.48 -5.24
C ARG A 556 22.46 -20.21 -5.68
N VAL A 557 21.42 -20.68 -4.98
CA VAL A 557 20.03 -20.30 -5.31
C VAL A 557 19.59 -19.17 -4.38
N ARG A 558 19.40 -17.96 -4.91
CA ARG A 558 18.96 -16.80 -4.11
C ARG A 558 17.57 -17.07 -3.53
N HIS A 559 17.45 -16.92 -2.22
CA HIS A 559 16.31 -17.32 -1.39
C HIS A 559 15.25 -16.21 -1.25
N ASP A 560 15.16 -15.28 -2.21
CA ASP A 560 14.48 -13.99 -2.07
C ASP A 560 13.42 -13.71 -3.15
N ASP A 561 12.93 -14.76 -3.83
CA ASP A 561 11.85 -14.68 -4.82
C ASP A 561 11.02 -15.98 -4.92
N ASP A 562 10.64 -16.55 -3.78
CA ASP A 562 9.81 -17.76 -3.67
C ASP A 562 8.60 -17.57 -2.74
N ALA A 563 7.79 -18.62 -2.55
CA ALA A 563 6.57 -18.56 -1.75
C ALA A 563 6.79 -18.29 -0.24
N LEU A 564 8.02 -18.46 0.25
CA LEU A 564 8.45 -18.32 1.65
C LEU A 564 9.29 -17.06 1.87
N THR A 565 9.53 -16.29 0.82
CA THR A 565 10.24 -15.03 0.87
C THR A 565 9.47 -14.06 1.76
N ASP A 566 10.18 -13.44 2.71
CA ASP A 566 9.60 -12.40 3.56
C ASP A 566 9.13 -11.24 2.68
N LEU A 567 7.83 -10.95 2.73
CA LEU A 567 7.21 -9.79 2.10
C LEU A 567 7.51 -8.55 2.94
N VAL A 568 8.79 -8.20 3.09
CA VAL A 568 9.21 -7.02 3.83
C VAL A 568 8.61 -5.76 3.20
N PRO A 569 8.15 -4.78 4.00
CA PRO A 569 8.26 -4.69 5.45
C PRO A 569 6.99 -5.15 6.20
N PHE A 570 6.14 -5.98 5.60
CA PHE A 570 4.81 -6.30 6.11
C PHE A 570 4.85 -7.37 7.19
N ARG A 571 4.63 -6.95 8.45
CA ARG A 571 4.66 -7.83 9.61
C ARG A 571 3.30 -8.44 9.91
N ARG A 572 3.25 -9.74 10.18
CA ARG A 572 2.04 -10.43 10.71
C ARG A 572 2.04 -10.54 12.24
N SER A 573 3.21 -10.38 12.84
CA SER A 573 3.43 -10.33 14.29
C SER A 573 4.52 -9.31 14.60
N THR A 574 4.85 -9.07 15.88
CA THR A 574 5.97 -8.17 16.23
C THR A 574 7.34 -8.68 15.74
N HIS A 575 7.43 -9.93 15.29
CA HIS A 575 8.69 -10.57 14.90
C HIS A 575 8.68 -11.11 13.46
N ASP A 576 7.54 -11.57 12.97
CA ASP A 576 7.44 -12.30 11.70
C ASP A 576 6.86 -11.43 10.59
N PHE A 577 7.41 -11.57 9.38
CA PHE A 577 6.83 -11.01 8.17
C PHE A 577 5.74 -11.94 7.60
N PHE A 578 4.89 -11.39 6.73
CA PHE A 578 4.09 -12.19 5.81
C PHE A 578 4.99 -12.83 4.76
N ASP A 579 4.61 -14.00 4.28
CA ASP A 579 5.13 -14.62 3.06
C ASP A 579 3.98 -14.76 2.03
N SER A 580 4.27 -15.17 0.81
CA SER A 580 3.25 -15.35 -0.23
C SER A 580 2.18 -16.38 0.19
N ASN A 581 2.57 -17.45 0.89
CA ASN A 581 1.64 -18.45 1.41
C ASN A 581 0.63 -17.86 2.40
N GLY A 582 1.09 -16.99 3.30
CA GLY A 582 0.28 -16.30 4.30
C GLY A 582 -0.78 -15.37 3.70
N VAL A 583 -0.55 -14.86 2.49
CA VAL A 583 -1.49 -13.97 1.77
C VAL A 583 -2.16 -14.61 0.55
N ARG A 584 -1.99 -15.92 0.34
CA ARG A 584 -2.52 -16.62 -0.85
C ARG A 584 -4.04 -16.54 -0.94
N VAL A 585 -4.76 -16.67 0.18
CA VAL A 585 -6.22 -16.87 0.22
C VAL A 585 -6.92 -15.60 0.70
N ALA A 586 -7.50 -14.81 -0.22
CA ALA A 586 -8.19 -13.54 0.08
C ALA A 586 -9.21 -13.65 1.23
N GLY A 587 -10.06 -14.69 1.24
CA GLY A 587 -11.06 -14.89 2.28
C GLY A 587 -10.49 -15.06 3.70
N ARG A 588 -9.25 -15.56 3.85
CA ARG A 588 -8.55 -15.63 5.15
C ARG A 588 -8.03 -14.28 5.62
N LEU A 589 -7.96 -13.31 4.71
CA LEU A 589 -7.54 -11.93 4.94
C LEU A 589 -8.74 -11.00 5.15
N GLY A 590 -9.96 -11.56 5.32
CA GLY A 590 -11.16 -10.79 5.68
C GLY A 590 -11.79 -10.03 4.51
N TYR A 591 -11.48 -10.37 3.26
CA TYR A 591 -12.13 -9.79 2.08
C TYR A 591 -12.30 -10.83 0.96
N THR A 592 -13.21 -10.53 0.04
CA THR A 592 -13.31 -11.18 -1.28
C THR A 592 -13.76 -10.16 -2.32
N TYR A 593 -14.11 -10.58 -3.53
CA TYR A 593 -14.56 -9.70 -4.60
C TYR A 593 -16.02 -9.94 -4.95
N ASP A 594 -16.71 -8.93 -5.46
CA ASP A 594 -18.08 -9.07 -5.96
C ASP A 594 -18.24 -10.09 -7.11
N ASP A 595 -17.14 -10.45 -7.78
CA ASP A 595 -17.08 -11.55 -8.75
C ASP A 595 -17.63 -12.88 -8.21
N VAL A 596 -17.49 -13.16 -6.90
CA VAL A 596 -17.96 -14.41 -6.28
C VAL A 596 -19.43 -14.68 -6.57
N LYS A 597 -20.26 -13.63 -6.60
CA LYS A 597 -21.69 -13.72 -6.87
C LYS A 597 -22.00 -14.29 -8.25
N HIS A 598 -21.08 -14.16 -9.18
CA HIS A 598 -21.23 -14.60 -10.57
C HIS A 598 -20.59 -15.95 -10.84
N ILE A 599 -19.56 -16.32 -10.08
CA ILE A 599 -18.73 -17.50 -10.39
C ILE A 599 -18.97 -18.68 -9.44
N THR A 600 -19.66 -18.50 -8.31
CA THR A 600 -19.92 -19.58 -7.35
C THR A 600 -21.35 -20.11 -7.38
N ASP A 601 -21.57 -21.27 -6.76
CA ASP A 601 -22.90 -21.80 -6.41
C ASP A 601 -23.38 -21.27 -5.04
N GLY A 602 -24.50 -21.82 -4.54
CA GLY A 602 -25.08 -21.45 -3.24
C GLY A 602 -24.26 -21.88 -2.02
N GLU A 603 -23.25 -22.74 -2.21
CA GLU A 603 -22.31 -23.18 -1.18
C GLU A 603 -20.97 -22.40 -1.26
N GLY A 604 -20.86 -21.47 -2.21
CA GLY A 604 -19.65 -20.68 -2.42
C GLY A 604 -18.54 -21.40 -3.21
N GLN A 605 -18.82 -22.56 -3.81
CA GLN A 605 -17.86 -23.26 -4.66
C GLN A 605 -17.84 -22.68 -6.07
N VAL A 606 -16.64 -22.51 -6.65
CA VAL A 606 -16.49 -21.98 -8.01
C VAL A 606 -17.05 -22.97 -9.02
N VAL A 607 -17.99 -22.51 -9.86
CA VAL A 607 -18.58 -23.26 -10.97
C VAL A 607 -17.88 -22.85 -12.26
N PRO A 608 -17.05 -23.72 -12.89
CA PRO A 608 -16.23 -23.38 -14.05
C PRO A 608 -17.01 -22.75 -15.21
N GLU A 609 -18.20 -23.27 -15.53
CA GLU A 609 -19.04 -22.76 -16.63
C GLU A 609 -19.52 -21.34 -16.36
N ARG A 610 -19.97 -21.06 -15.12
CA ARG A 610 -20.38 -19.71 -14.70
C ARG A 610 -19.19 -18.74 -14.72
N ARG A 611 -18.04 -19.17 -14.20
CA ARG A 611 -16.78 -18.41 -14.23
C ARG A 611 -16.36 -18.05 -15.64
N ASN A 612 -16.31 -19.03 -16.54
CA ASN A 612 -15.90 -18.82 -17.93
C ASN A 612 -16.87 -17.87 -18.64
N LYS A 613 -18.18 -18.08 -18.49
CA LYS A 613 -19.21 -17.16 -19.03
C LYS A 613 -19.05 -15.74 -18.51
N TYR A 614 -18.78 -15.59 -17.23
CA TYR A 614 -18.58 -14.29 -16.60
C TYR A 614 -17.34 -13.58 -17.19
N ILE A 615 -16.18 -14.23 -17.20
CA ILE A 615 -14.92 -13.68 -17.76
C ILE A 615 -15.08 -13.33 -19.24
N ASN A 616 -15.68 -14.22 -20.03
CA ASN A 616 -15.94 -13.98 -21.46
C ASN A 616 -16.86 -12.77 -21.67
N SER A 617 -17.88 -12.60 -20.83
CA SER A 617 -18.79 -11.45 -20.97
C SER A 617 -18.13 -10.12 -20.61
N LEU A 618 -17.16 -10.13 -19.68
CA LEU A 618 -16.39 -8.93 -19.33
C LEU A 618 -15.33 -8.59 -20.38
N TYR A 619 -14.50 -9.57 -20.76
CA TYR A 619 -13.26 -9.33 -21.46
C TYR A 619 -13.17 -9.99 -22.83
N GLY A 620 -14.01 -10.99 -23.10
CA GLY A 620 -13.98 -11.77 -24.33
C GLY A 620 -14.20 -10.95 -25.60
N PRO A 621 -13.65 -11.40 -26.74
CA PRO A 621 -13.90 -10.78 -28.04
C PRO A 621 -15.37 -10.97 -28.46
N ALA A 622 -15.92 -9.97 -29.15
CA ALA A 622 -17.27 -10.06 -29.72
C ALA A 622 -17.31 -11.04 -30.90
N GLN A 623 -18.48 -11.61 -31.22
CA GLN A 623 -18.64 -12.55 -32.35
C GLN A 623 -18.01 -12.10 -33.68
N PRO A 624 -18.15 -10.81 -34.12
CA PRO A 624 -17.52 -10.34 -35.36
C PRO A 624 -15.99 -10.41 -35.39
N ASN A 625 -15.34 -10.59 -34.23
CA ASN A 625 -13.89 -10.79 -34.16
C ASN A 625 -13.46 -12.22 -34.48
N PHE A 626 -14.39 -13.15 -34.68
CA PHE A 626 -14.08 -14.48 -35.20
C PHE A 626 -14.70 -14.63 -36.58
N ARG A 627 -13.92 -15.16 -37.53
CA ARG A 627 -14.39 -15.49 -38.87
C ARG A 627 -15.43 -16.61 -38.78
N PHE A 628 -15.14 -17.59 -37.93
CA PHE A 628 -16.03 -18.71 -37.63
C PHE A 628 -15.92 -19.08 -36.13
N PRO A 629 -16.89 -18.72 -35.27
CA PRO A 629 -16.79 -18.94 -33.82
C PRO A 629 -16.54 -20.40 -33.40
N ASN A 630 -17.02 -21.35 -34.23
CA ASN A 630 -16.87 -22.78 -34.01
C ASN A 630 -15.72 -23.42 -34.81
N GLN A 631 -14.91 -22.65 -35.53
CA GLN A 631 -13.71 -23.14 -36.23
C GLN A 631 -12.46 -22.41 -35.73
N LYS A 632 -11.29 -22.88 -36.17
CA LYS A 632 -10.00 -22.27 -35.81
C LYS A 632 -9.74 -21.05 -36.70
N ASP A 633 -9.50 -19.90 -36.09
CA ASP A 633 -8.91 -18.74 -36.75
C ASP A 633 -7.42 -18.65 -36.39
N VAL A 634 -6.63 -17.97 -37.23
CA VAL A 634 -5.24 -17.65 -36.89
C VAL A 634 -5.21 -16.66 -35.72
N ASP A 635 -4.33 -16.95 -34.77
CA ASP A 635 -4.12 -16.16 -33.56
C ASP A 635 -2.70 -15.59 -33.55
N PRO A 636 -2.50 -14.35 -34.05
CA PRO A 636 -1.19 -13.72 -34.06
C PRO A 636 -0.84 -13.10 -32.71
N ILE A 637 0.42 -13.26 -32.30
CA ILE A 637 1.01 -12.62 -31.12
C ILE A 637 2.44 -12.15 -31.43
N ILE A 638 2.90 -11.13 -30.70
CA ILE A 638 4.32 -10.76 -30.64
C ILE A 638 4.81 -11.03 -29.22
N ASN A 639 5.86 -11.84 -29.09
CA ASN A 639 6.57 -12.01 -27.83
C ASN A 639 7.85 -11.16 -27.85
N VAL A 640 8.18 -10.56 -26.72
CA VAL A 640 9.34 -9.68 -26.56
C VAL A 640 10.12 -10.12 -25.33
N VAL A 641 11.42 -10.33 -25.48
CA VAL A 641 12.40 -10.34 -24.39
C VAL A 641 13.18 -9.03 -24.46
N TYR A 642 13.32 -8.32 -23.35
CA TYR A 642 13.97 -7.02 -23.30
C TYR A 642 14.76 -6.80 -22.01
N ASN A 643 15.85 -6.04 -22.10
CA ASN A 643 16.60 -5.60 -20.94
C ASN A 643 15.98 -4.32 -20.35
N ARG A 644 15.16 -4.49 -19.31
CA ARG A 644 14.54 -3.38 -18.56
C ARG A 644 15.53 -2.32 -18.08
N TYR A 645 16.78 -2.70 -17.86
CA TYR A 645 17.83 -1.85 -17.32
C TYR A 645 18.72 -1.23 -18.38
N ALA A 646 18.36 -1.36 -19.66
CA ALA A 646 18.94 -0.56 -20.73
C ALA A 646 18.87 0.95 -20.39
N PHE A 647 19.77 1.73 -20.98
CA PHE A 647 19.86 3.18 -20.75
C PHE A 647 19.99 3.58 -19.27
N GLY A 648 20.61 2.73 -18.44
CA GLY A 648 20.81 3.01 -17.01
C GLY A 648 19.53 2.90 -16.17
N GLY A 649 18.56 2.09 -16.61
CA GLY A 649 17.27 1.91 -15.93
C GLY A 649 16.28 3.05 -16.14
N LEU A 650 16.52 3.91 -17.14
CA LEU A 650 15.51 4.87 -17.59
C LEU A 650 14.42 4.12 -18.36
N SER A 651 13.16 4.41 -18.06
CA SER A 651 12.05 3.79 -18.78
C SER A 651 12.04 4.18 -20.27
N TYR A 652 11.68 3.19 -21.09
CA TYR A 652 11.46 3.30 -22.52
C TYR A 652 10.26 2.42 -22.90
N ALA A 653 9.81 2.55 -24.15
CA ALA A 653 8.71 1.76 -24.68
C ALA A 653 9.04 1.22 -26.07
N LEU A 654 8.50 0.04 -26.38
CA LEU A 654 8.41 -0.50 -27.73
C LEU A 654 6.99 -0.30 -28.22
N HIS A 655 6.81 0.31 -29.39
CA HIS A 655 5.51 0.51 -30.02
C HIS A 655 5.42 -0.25 -31.34
N PHE A 656 4.30 -0.93 -31.56
CA PHE A 656 4.04 -1.72 -32.76
C PHE A 656 2.81 -1.17 -33.50
N PHE A 657 2.90 -1.09 -34.82
CA PHE A 657 1.88 -0.50 -35.68
C PHE A 657 1.47 -1.45 -36.81
N LEU A 658 0.19 -1.42 -37.20
CA LEU A 658 -0.31 -2.06 -38.41
C LEU A 658 -0.88 -1.00 -39.36
N GLY A 659 -0.01 -0.43 -40.19
CA GLY A 659 -0.35 0.61 -41.16
C GLY A 659 0.50 1.88 -41.05
N PRO A 660 0.20 2.89 -41.88
CA PRO A 660 1.02 4.09 -42.01
C PRO A 660 0.96 4.99 -40.77
N LEU A 661 2.04 5.73 -40.53
CA LEU A 661 2.13 6.69 -39.43
C LEU A 661 1.70 8.10 -39.84
N GLU A 662 1.02 8.78 -38.92
CA GLU A 662 0.64 10.18 -39.04
C GLU A 662 1.81 11.08 -38.62
N ARG A 663 2.15 12.05 -39.47
CA ARG A 663 3.20 13.04 -39.16
C ARG A 663 2.79 13.90 -37.95
N ASN A 664 3.77 14.22 -37.11
CA ASN A 664 3.61 15.06 -35.90
C ASN A 664 2.70 14.49 -34.81
N VAL A 665 2.19 13.26 -34.96
CA VAL A 665 1.47 12.53 -33.92
C VAL A 665 2.49 11.68 -33.13
N PRO A 666 2.51 11.73 -31.79
CA PRO A 666 3.38 10.85 -31.01
C PRO A 666 3.08 9.37 -31.26
N TYR A 667 4.11 8.53 -31.20
CA TYR A 667 4.02 7.08 -31.41
C TYR A 667 2.92 6.42 -30.58
N HIS A 668 2.82 6.73 -29.28
CA HIS A 668 1.79 6.18 -28.39
C HIS A 668 0.35 6.66 -28.69
N GLN A 669 0.15 7.61 -29.61
CA GLN A 669 -1.16 8.12 -30.02
C GLN A 669 -1.48 7.82 -31.50
N GLN A 670 -0.59 7.12 -32.20
CA GLN A 670 -0.77 6.80 -33.62
C GLN A 670 -2.03 5.98 -33.83
N ARG A 671 -2.83 6.32 -34.85
CA ARG A 671 -4.06 5.60 -35.19
C ARG A 671 -3.85 4.09 -35.39
N HIS A 672 -2.70 3.73 -35.94
CA HIS A 672 -2.35 2.36 -36.30
C HIS A 672 -1.59 1.62 -35.19
N LEU A 673 -1.46 2.18 -33.98
CA LEU A 673 -0.84 1.52 -32.84
C LEU A 673 -1.65 0.28 -32.43
N VAL A 674 -1.01 -0.89 -32.39
CA VAL A 674 -1.66 -2.16 -32.06
C VAL A 674 -1.22 -2.74 -30.71
N GLY A 675 -0.14 -2.23 -30.14
CA GLY A 675 0.34 -2.65 -28.84
C GLY A 675 1.65 -1.96 -28.47
N SER A 676 1.93 -1.95 -27.17
CA SER A 676 3.18 -1.43 -26.63
C SER A 676 3.70 -2.30 -25.50
N VAL A 677 5.03 -2.35 -25.35
CA VAL A 677 5.71 -2.87 -24.15
C VAL A 677 6.34 -1.68 -23.44
N HIS A 678 5.98 -1.44 -22.18
CA HIS A 678 6.53 -0.34 -21.37
C HIS A 678 7.45 -0.89 -20.28
N THR A 679 8.65 -0.32 -20.14
CA THR A 679 9.61 -0.73 -19.13
C THR A 679 9.41 0.07 -17.84
N PHE A 680 8.46 -0.34 -17.01
CA PHE A 680 8.23 0.28 -15.70
C PHE A 680 9.41 -0.03 -14.76
N SER A 681 10.32 0.93 -14.63
CA SER A 681 11.60 0.78 -13.94
C SER A 681 11.99 2.07 -13.22
N ALA A 682 13.09 2.02 -12.48
CA ALA A 682 13.68 3.16 -11.82
C ALA A 682 15.16 3.29 -12.24
N PRO A 683 15.70 4.52 -12.31
CA PRO A 683 17.11 4.73 -12.62
C PRO A 683 18.03 3.91 -11.70
N LEU A 684 19.07 3.31 -12.27
CA LEU A 684 20.10 2.57 -11.53
C LEU A 684 20.99 3.53 -10.71
N THR A 685 21.18 4.73 -11.23
CA THR A 685 21.89 5.84 -10.59
C THR A 685 21.09 7.12 -10.79
N ASN A 686 21.07 8.02 -9.82
CA ASN A 686 20.46 9.33 -10.01
C ASN A 686 21.41 10.32 -10.72
N TYR A 687 20.93 11.54 -11.01
CA TYR A 687 21.71 12.59 -11.70
C TYR A 687 22.98 13.04 -10.95
N GLN A 688 23.08 12.75 -9.65
CA GLN A 688 24.24 13.08 -8.82
C GLN A 688 25.26 11.91 -8.76
N GLY A 689 25.02 10.82 -9.50
CA GLY A 689 25.86 9.63 -9.49
C GLY A 689 25.67 8.76 -8.25
N SER A 690 24.62 9.02 -7.46
CA SER A 690 24.31 8.29 -6.24
C SER A 690 23.36 7.10 -6.53
N THR A 691 23.23 6.22 -5.55
CA THR A 691 22.64 4.90 -5.72
C THR A 691 21.13 4.96 -5.94
N GLY A 692 20.67 4.43 -7.08
CA GLY A 692 19.26 4.28 -7.43
C GLY A 692 18.58 3.08 -6.78
N CYS A 693 17.63 2.46 -7.47
CA CYS A 693 16.85 1.34 -6.93
C CYS A 693 17.73 0.09 -6.69
N SER A 694 17.73 -0.46 -5.47
CA SER A 694 18.49 -1.67 -5.11
C SER A 694 18.05 -2.89 -5.91
N ASN A 695 16.75 -3.18 -5.93
CA ASN A 695 16.16 -4.27 -6.71
C ASN A 695 16.54 -4.18 -8.20
N CYS A 696 16.48 -2.99 -8.79
CA CYS A 696 16.85 -2.80 -10.21
C CYS A 696 18.35 -3.04 -10.45
N ARG A 697 19.23 -2.54 -9.58
CA ARG A 697 20.68 -2.74 -9.72
C ARG A 697 21.11 -4.18 -9.55
N GLU A 698 20.54 -4.87 -8.56
CA GLU A 698 20.84 -6.28 -8.32
C GLU A 698 20.50 -7.11 -9.57
N GLN A 699 19.28 -6.96 -10.08
CA GLN A 699 18.84 -7.66 -11.29
C GLN A 699 19.63 -7.26 -12.53
N ALA A 700 19.99 -5.98 -12.69
CA ALA A 700 20.85 -5.54 -13.78
C ALA A 700 22.24 -6.19 -13.71
N SER A 701 22.81 -6.32 -12.51
CA SER A 701 24.10 -6.95 -12.29
C SER A 701 24.07 -8.46 -12.53
N ASP A 702 22.93 -9.09 -12.28
CA ASP A 702 22.68 -10.52 -12.48
C ASP A 702 22.29 -10.85 -13.93
N GLY A 703 22.10 -9.84 -14.79
CA GLY A 703 21.70 -10.04 -16.18
C GLY A 703 20.26 -10.53 -16.34
N ILE A 704 19.39 -10.27 -15.36
CA ILE A 704 17.98 -10.66 -15.40
C ILE A 704 17.26 -9.79 -16.43
N LEU A 705 16.57 -10.45 -17.37
CA LEU A 705 15.80 -9.81 -18.43
C LEU A 705 14.33 -9.72 -18.04
N SER A 706 13.53 -9.23 -18.98
CA SER A 706 12.08 -9.14 -18.86
C SER A 706 11.40 -9.64 -20.12
N ARG A 707 10.20 -10.20 -19.97
CA ARG A 707 9.36 -10.68 -21.07
C ARG A 707 8.01 -9.98 -21.12
N ALA A 708 7.44 -9.87 -22.31
CA ALA A 708 6.09 -9.36 -22.55
C ALA A 708 5.48 -10.02 -23.78
N GLN A 709 4.15 -9.92 -23.90
CA GLN A 709 3.41 -10.38 -25.07
C GLN A 709 2.40 -9.32 -25.51
N ILE A 710 2.28 -9.13 -26.81
CA ILE A 710 1.26 -8.30 -27.45
C ILE A 710 0.33 -9.21 -28.25
N PRO A 711 -0.90 -9.42 -27.75
CA PRO A 711 -1.95 -10.04 -28.55
C PRO A 711 -2.37 -9.17 -29.73
N LEU A 712 -2.43 -9.76 -30.93
CA LEU A 712 -2.79 -9.05 -32.16
C LEU A 712 -4.15 -9.46 -32.74
N THR A 713 -4.82 -10.46 -32.16
CA THR A 713 -6.06 -11.04 -32.69
C THR A 713 -7.18 -10.04 -32.92
N ARG A 714 -7.32 -9.06 -32.03
CA ARG A 714 -8.31 -7.99 -32.19
C ARG A 714 -7.83 -6.88 -33.12
N SER A 715 -6.52 -6.70 -33.21
CA SER A 715 -5.90 -5.63 -34.00
C SER A 715 -5.78 -5.99 -35.49
N VAL A 716 -5.60 -7.28 -35.80
CA VAL A 716 -5.50 -7.79 -37.17
C VAL A 716 -6.90 -8.05 -37.72
N PRO A 717 -7.28 -7.45 -38.86
CA PRO A 717 -8.59 -7.67 -39.48
C PRO A 717 -8.86 -9.16 -39.73
N VAL A 718 -10.11 -9.58 -39.50
CA VAL A 718 -10.52 -11.00 -39.52
C VAL A 718 -10.32 -11.66 -40.89
N GLU A 719 -10.41 -10.88 -41.97
CA GLU A 719 -10.15 -11.29 -43.34
C GLU A 719 -8.69 -11.70 -43.59
N HIS A 720 -7.74 -11.19 -42.80
CA HIS A 720 -6.32 -11.54 -42.86
C HIS A 720 -5.93 -12.67 -41.89
N ARG A 721 -6.89 -13.29 -41.20
CA ARG A 721 -6.65 -14.36 -40.22
C ARG A 721 -7.22 -15.71 -40.62
N GLY A 722 -7.44 -15.95 -41.92
CA GLY A 722 -7.91 -17.24 -42.42
C GLY A 722 -6.81 -18.30 -42.45
N THR A 723 -5.61 -17.92 -42.90
CA THR A 723 -4.44 -18.81 -42.95
C THR A 723 -3.18 -18.11 -42.46
N HIS A 724 -2.14 -18.89 -42.14
CA HIS A 724 -0.85 -18.33 -41.72
C HIS A 724 -0.24 -17.44 -42.83
N GLU A 725 -0.41 -17.81 -44.11
CA GLU A 725 0.13 -17.03 -45.23
C GLU A 725 -0.58 -15.68 -45.38
N GLU A 726 -1.92 -15.67 -45.32
CA GLU A 726 -2.71 -14.42 -45.36
C GLU A 726 -2.31 -13.45 -44.24
N ALA A 727 -2.04 -13.98 -43.04
CA ALA A 727 -1.59 -13.17 -41.91
C ALA A 727 -0.16 -12.65 -42.13
N MET A 728 0.75 -13.50 -42.62
CA MET A 728 2.15 -13.10 -42.90
C MET A 728 2.23 -12.05 -44.01
N ASP A 729 1.44 -12.16 -45.07
CA ASP A 729 1.39 -11.15 -46.13
C ASP A 729 0.96 -9.80 -45.59
N HIS A 730 -0.04 -9.77 -44.70
CA HIS A 730 -0.46 -8.56 -44.02
C HIS A 730 0.66 -7.96 -43.15
N PHE A 731 1.39 -8.78 -42.39
CA PHE A 731 2.49 -8.30 -41.56
C PHE A 731 3.67 -7.79 -42.38
N ARG A 732 4.09 -8.49 -43.44
CA ARG A 732 5.17 -8.06 -44.34
C ARG A 732 4.88 -6.70 -44.97
N GLU A 733 3.61 -6.39 -45.23
CA GLU A 733 3.21 -5.12 -45.85
C GLU A 733 3.01 -3.99 -44.82
N LYS A 734 2.49 -4.29 -43.62
CA LYS A 734 1.94 -3.27 -42.71
C LYS A 734 2.61 -3.17 -41.34
N LEU A 735 3.31 -4.20 -40.87
CA LEU A 735 3.88 -4.22 -39.52
C LEU A 735 5.10 -3.31 -39.48
N GLN A 736 5.06 -2.33 -38.57
CA GLN A 736 6.17 -1.44 -38.29
C GLN A 736 6.36 -1.33 -36.78
N TRP A 737 7.57 -1.03 -36.31
CA TRP A 737 7.83 -0.88 -34.88
C TRP A 737 8.95 0.12 -34.57
N VAL A 738 9.03 0.56 -33.33
CA VAL A 738 10.02 1.54 -32.87
C VAL A 738 10.28 1.43 -31.37
N VAL A 739 11.51 1.74 -30.96
CA VAL A 739 11.90 1.95 -29.56
C VAL A 739 11.96 3.45 -29.26
N VAL A 740 11.31 3.87 -28.18
CA VAL A 740 11.17 5.28 -27.81
C VAL A 740 11.48 5.48 -26.33
N LEU A 741 12.33 6.45 -26.01
CA LEU A 741 12.57 6.90 -24.63
C LEU A 741 11.38 7.71 -24.10
N ASN A 742 11.26 7.88 -22.78
CA ASN A 742 10.24 8.74 -22.17
C ASN A 742 10.24 10.20 -22.68
N THR A 743 11.34 10.68 -23.26
CA THR A 743 11.41 12.00 -23.91
C THR A 743 10.64 12.07 -25.23
N GLY A 744 10.13 10.94 -25.73
CA GLY A 744 9.60 10.79 -27.07
C GLY A 744 10.68 10.61 -28.14
N ALA A 745 11.96 10.59 -27.76
CA ALA A 745 13.06 10.39 -28.68
C ALA A 745 13.12 8.91 -29.11
N LYS A 746 13.13 8.69 -30.42
CA LYS A 746 13.42 7.39 -31.02
C LYS A 746 14.87 6.98 -30.75
N VAL A 747 15.09 5.70 -30.45
CA VAL A 747 16.42 5.09 -30.37
C VAL A 747 16.48 3.84 -31.27
N PRO A 748 17.63 3.54 -31.87
CA PRO A 748 17.83 2.29 -32.60
C PRO A 748 17.63 1.06 -31.69
N SER A 749 17.03 0.00 -32.23
CA SER A 749 16.80 -1.24 -31.49
C SER A 749 18.07 -1.95 -31.05
N ASP A 750 19.14 -1.86 -31.84
CA ASP A 750 20.46 -2.44 -31.54
C ASP A 750 21.14 -1.81 -30.30
N ALA A 751 20.69 -0.62 -29.88
CA ALA A 751 21.10 0.01 -28.63
C ALA A 751 20.46 -0.65 -27.39
N VAL A 752 19.38 -1.41 -27.57
CA VAL A 752 18.75 -2.21 -26.51
C VAL A 752 19.40 -3.60 -26.50
N LYS A 753 20.47 -3.73 -25.71
CA LYS A 753 21.15 -5.02 -25.53
C LYS A 753 20.16 -6.12 -25.12
N ASP A 754 20.34 -7.32 -25.69
CA ASP A 754 19.57 -8.53 -25.38
C ASP A 754 18.07 -8.44 -25.74
N LEU A 755 17.70 -7.49 -26.63
CA LEU A 755 16.35 -7.39 -27.18
C LEU A 755 16.10 -8.53 -28.18
N CYS A 756 15.00 -9.26 -27.98
CA CYS A 756 14.51 -10.27 -28.92
C CYS A 756 13.02 -10.05 -29.14
N VAL A 757 12.61 -9.92 -30.41
CA VAL A 757 11.22 -9.76 -30.81
C VAL A 757 10.85 -10.91 -31.73
N THR A 758 9.76 -11.60 -31.41
CA THR A 758 9.33 -12.81 -32.13
C THR A 758 7.87 -12.69 -32.52
N LEU A 759 7.57 -12.83 -33.81
CA LEU A 759 6.20 -12.93 -34.31
C LEU A 759 5.80 -14.40 -34.31
N LEU A 760 4.67 -14.73 -33.68
CA LEU A 760 4.17 -16.09 -33.65
C LEU A 760 2.73 -16.17 -34.14
N LEU A 761 2.42 -17.23 -34.87
CA LEU A 761 1.08 -17.55 -35.33
C LEU A 761 0.63 -18.85 -34.67
N GLY A 762 -0.46 -18.77 -33.91
CA GLY A 762 -1.17 -19.92 -33.38
C GLY A 762 -2.57 -20.02 -33.96
N ALA A 763 -3.44 -20.73 -33.25
CA ALA A 763 -4.86 -20.80 -33.57
C ALA A 763 -5.69 -20.46 -32.34
N ASN A 764 -6.84 -19.81 -32.53
CA ASN A 764 -7.83 -19.63 -31.48
C ASN A 764 -9.21 -20.16 -31.91
N GLN A 765 -10.06 -20.43 -30.94
CA GLN A 765 -11.44 -20.85 -31.14
C GLN A 765 -12.27 -20.48 -29.92
N LEU A 766 -13.51 -20.01 -30.13
CA LEU A 766 -14.48 -19.73 -29.06
C LEU A 766 -15.70 -20.67 -29.20
N GLU A 767 -15.44 -21.96 -29.00
CA GLU A 767 -16.48 -23.00 -29.09
C GLU A 767 -17.56 -22.75 -28.04
N GLY A 768 -18.84 -22.66 -28.45
CA GLY A 768 -19.96 -22.36 -27.53
C GLY A 768 -20.14 -20.86 -27.22
N GLY A 769 -19.43 -19.98 -27.92
CA GLY A 769 -19.55 -18.53 -27.75
C GLY A 769 -19.18 -18.06 -26.34
N LEU A 770 -19.89 -17.06 -25.82
CA LEU A 770 -19.59 -16.52 -24.50
C LEU A 770 -19.76 -17.54 -23.36
N GLU A 771 -20.57 -18.59 -23.53
CA GLU A 771 -20.76 -19.62 -22.50
C GLU A 771 -19.69 -20.71 -22.51
N GLY A 772 -18.87 -20.76 -23.56
CA GLY A 772 -17.87 -21.79 -23.74
C GLY A 772 -16.48 -21.45 -23.21
N VAL A 773 -15.53 -22.33 -23.48
CA VAL A 773 -14.13 -22.16 -23.07
C VAL A 773 -13.30 -21.83 -24.31
N PRO A 774 -12.72 -20.62 -24.40
CA PRO A 774 -11.81 -20.29 -25.48
C PRO A 774 -10.63 -21.27 -25.49
N ARG A 775 -10.21 -21.68 -26.68
CA ARG A 775 -9.06 -22.58 -26.87
C ARG A 775 -8.00 -21.86 -27.68
N PHE A 776 -6.76 -22.00 -27.23
CA PHE A 776 -5.57 -21.50 -27.92
C PHE A 776 -4.67 -22.69 -28.27
N GLY A 777 -4.40 -22.84 -29.56
CA GLY A 777 -3.48 -23.85 -30.09
C GLY A 777 -2.02 -23.56 -29.74
N GLU A 778 -1.13 -24.39 -30.26
CA GLU A 778 0.29 -24.14 -30.20
C GLU A 778 0.68 -23.01 -31.14
N TYR A 779 1.75 -22.30 -30.78
CA TYR A 779 2.26 -21.17 -31.55
C TYR A 779 3.52 -21.56 -32.28
N GLU A 780 3.60 -21.16 -33.54
CA GLU A 780 4.78 -21.34 -34.38
C GLU A 780 5.44 -19.98 -34.60
N ALA A 781 6.73 -19.87 -34.28
CA ALA A 781 7.52 -18.69 -34.59
C ALA A 781 7.65 -18.53 -36.11
N LYS A 782 7.56 -17.29 -36.59
CA LYS A 782 7.67 -16.96 -38.01
C LYS A 782 8.90 -16.13 -38.28
N GLU A 783 9.61 -16.47 -39.35
CA GLU A 783 10.66 -15.61 -39.88
C GLU A 783 10.04 -14.30 -40.36
N PHE A 784 10.55 -13.19 -39.84
CA PHE A 784 10.11 -11.84 -40.14
C PHE A 784 11.31 -10.91 -40.11
N ASP A 785 11.42 -10.03 -41.11
CA ASP A 785 12.50 -9.06 -41.23
C ASP A 785 12.21 -7.85 -40.32
N TRP A 786 12.62 -7.97 -39.05
CA TRP A 786 12.43 -6.94 -38.04
C TRP A 786 13.24 -5.67 -38.32
N ASP A 787 14.40 -5.79 -38.97
CA ASP A 787 15.26 -4.66 -39.30
C ASP A 787 14.58 -3.78 -40.36
N SER A 788 14.00 -4.38 -41.41
CA SER A 788 13.24 -3.65 -42.42
C SER A 788 11.93 -3.05 -41.89
N ALA A 789 11.36 -3.63 -40.82
CA ALA A 789 10.14 -3.14 -40.18
C ALA A 789 10.40 -2.07 -39.10
N GLU A 790 11.65 -1.87 -38.68
CA GLU A 790 12.01 -0.81 -37.75
C GLU A 790 11.90 0.56 -38.43
N LEU A 791 11.19 1.48 -37.77
CA LEU A 791 11.00 2.86 -38.24
C LEU A 791 12.27 3.68 -38.10
#